data_AF-A0A9P6NGN1-F1
#
_entry.id   AF-A0A9P6NGN1-F1
#
_cell.length_a   1.000
_cell.length_b   1.000
_cell.length_c   1.000
_cell.angle_alpha   90.00
_cell.angle_beta   90.00
_cell.angle_gamma   90.00
#
_symmetry.space_group_name_H-M   'P 1'
#
loop_
_entity.id
_entity.type
_entity.pdbx_description
1 polymer ?
#
loop_
_entity_poly.entity_id
_entity_poly.type
_entity_poly.pdbx_seq_one_letter_code
_entity_poly.pdbx_strand_id
1 'polypeptide(L)'
;MIRLLNLNLNQFSFRTRSIDYQIRFSWNPNKPITTRSPFTLKLQPSTPFPSSLRPPWFILLLSATGTGLSLHAYLNSRPSICLQGIPPLSPPPLPPSRSIYERPSLLRRWLALLDRYLLEPLATTQRFLFLLALFLPLLITSPILLLEFVQLGHPSRRRSRKKPRVTERRSTRWWYALLVHAMQCAGPTFIKLAQWAGSRTDLFPSTLCEKFGKLHSNGKPHSMKYTRKIVEQAFGKPFEEIFEAFEEEPLGIGAVAQVYRATLRPDLLPPNYLDPKHIEQKKLLRVSMKEIPTIKPTPSVAIKILHPNVAKIIERDLKLMKFFSHLINLFPGAEWLSFPEEVEMFGQLMKSQIDLRKESQNLMEFEKYFKFRQDINFPRPILNYSSKEVLVEEFIDAIGLKLFLKAGGGPFDHRISDLGLDAFLNMLLIDNFVHADLHPGNIMVKLYKPTPRNPLRTLWRKLTHEPEPEATAEQEAQTIEVVHKLRALARTGPEAWTAELERLDAEGYEPELVFIDSGLITTLSPKNRQNFLELFEAIAAFDGYRAGKLMVERCRTPELVLDEETFALKIQHLALAVKSQTFSLATIKISDVLVAVLHAVREHHVKLEPDFINTILSILLLEGIGRQLNPEMDLFKSALPILRSLGSIESLREGVSTHKIGSLFKV
;
A
#
# COMPACT_ATOMS: atom_id res chain seq x y z
N MET A 1 20.72 -2.67 11.52
CA MET A 1 21.91 -1.90 11.08
C MET A 1 23.13 -2.79 10.85
N ILE A 2 23.72 -3.44 11.87
CA ILE A 2 24.95 -4.25 11.63
C ILE A 2 24.67 -5.55 10.84
N ARG A 3 23.47 -6.16 10.98
CA ARG A 3 22.99 -7.22 10.07
C ARG A 3 22.83 -6.77 8.61
N LEU A 4 22.68 -5.47 8.35
CA LEU A 4 22.51 -4.88 7.01
C LEU A 4 23.85 -4.46 6.39
N LEU A 5 24.88 -4.20 7.20
CA LEU A 5 26.10 -3.54 6.73
C LEU A 5 27.24 -4.47 6.33
N ASN A 6 27.12 -5.79 6.51
CA ASN A 6 28.09 -6.83 6.10
C ASN A 6 29.56 -6.33 6.09
N LEU A 7 30.00 -5.74 7.20
CA LEU A 7 31.28 -5.01 7.27
C LEU A 7 32.42 -6.03 7.28
N ASN A 8 32.96 -6.30 6.10
CA ASN A 8 34.24 -6.97 5.95
C ASN A 8 35.33 -5.91 6.22
N LEU A 9 35.86 -5.88 7.44
CA LEU A 9 36.80 -4.86 7.95
C LEU A 9 38.17 -4.80 7.24
N ASN A 10 38.38 -5.57 6.16
CA ASN A 10 39.70 -5.75 5.53
C ASN A 10 39.87 -5.10 4.15
N GLN A 11 38.93 -4.28 3.66
CA GLN A 11 39.11 -3.56 2.39
C GLN A 11 38.59 -2.12 2.47
N PHE A 12 39.40 -1.23 3.05
CA PHE A 12 39.21 0.22 2.88
C PHE A 12 40.00 0.68 1.66
N SER A 13 39.29 1.03 0.59
CA SER A 13 39.80 1.80 -0.55
C SER A 13 38.93 3.05 -0.68
N PHE A 14 39.50 4.21 -0.35
CA PHE A 14 38.85 5.51 -0.50
C PHE A 14 38.75 5.88 -1.98
N ARG A 15 37.53 6.15 -2.47
CA ARG A 15 37.30 6.82 -3.75
C ARG A 15 36.18 7.84 -3.58
N THR A 16 36.54 9.12 -3.63
CA THR A 16 35.60 10.24 -3.69
C THR A 16 35.24 10.52 -5.15
N ARG A 17 33.95 10.70 -5.46
CA ARG A 17 33.48 11.18 -6.76
C ARG A 17 32.98 12.62 -6.61
N SER A 18 33.72 13.57 -7.18
CA SER A 18 33.19 14.69 -7.96
C SER A 18 34.35 15.55 -8.46
N ILE A 19 34.38 15.78 -9.78
CA ILE A 19 35.31 16.57 -10.62
C ILE A 19 36.50 15.78 -11.21
N ASP A 20 36.44 15.55 -12.54
CA ASP A 20 37.55 15.05 -13.34
C ASP A 20 38.65 16.11 -13.47
N TYR A 21 39.83 15.83 -12.90
CA TYR A 21 41.09 16.51 -13.22
C TYR A 21 42.06 15.48 -13.80
N GLN A 22 42.64 15.74 -14.97
CA GLN A 22 43.81 14.98 -15.43
C GLN A 22 45.07 15.52 -14.74
N ILE A 23 45.76 14.65 -14.01
CA ILE A 23 47.06 14.93 -13.37
C ILE A 23 48.17 14.46 -14.32
N ARG A 24 49.06 15.36 -14.76
CA ARG A 24 50.33 15.00 -15.42
C ARG A 24 51.52 15.37 -14.54
N PHE A 25 52.47 14.46 -14.42
CA PHE A 25 53.76 14.69 -13.77
C PHE A 25 54.81 15.07 -14.83
N SER A 26 55.59 16.13 -14.58
CA SER A 26 56.79 16.45 -15.37
C SER A 26 58.01 16.51 -14.47
N TRP A 27 59.05 15.73 -14.80
CA TRP A 27 60.33 15.69 -14.11
C TRP A 27 61.33 16.64 -14.77
N ASN A 28 62.10 17.40 -13.98
CA ASN A 28 63.16 18.30 -14.47
C ASN A 28 64.53 17.83 -13.92
N PRO A 29 65.45 17.36 -14.77
CA PRO A 29 66.72 16.76 -14.33
C PRO A 29 67.75 17.74 -13.70
N ASN A 30 67.60 19.05 -13.86
CA ASN A 30 68.69 20.01 -13.59
C ASN A 30 68.56 20.78 -12.26
N LYS A 31 67.91 20.23 -11.23
CA LYS A 31 67.83 20.86 -9.89
C LYS A 31 68.63 20.08 -8.83
N PRO A 32 69.50 20.73 -8.03
CA PRO A 32 70.24 20.06 -6.96
C PRO A 32 69.36 19.74 -5.75
N ILE A 33 69.65 18.62 -5.09
CA ILE A 33 68.84 18.01 -4.04
C ILE A 33 69.12 18.70 -2.68
N THR A 34 68.18 19.51 -2.20
CA THR A 34 68.00 19.84 -0.78
C THR A 34 66.51 19.73 -0.41
N THR A 35 66.22 19.61 0.88
CA THR A 35 65.09 18.93 1.58
C THR A 35 63.62 19.27 1.25
N ARG A 36 63.24 19.56 -0.01
CA ARG A 36 61.84 19.52 -0.48
C ARG A 36 61.75 18.88 -1.88
N SER A 37 60.77 18.00 -2.09
CA SER A 37 60.62 17.15 -3.30
C SER A 37 60.53 17.93 -4.62
N PRO A 38 61.02 17.41 -5.76
CA PRO A 38 61.16 18.15 -7.03
C PRO A 38 59.90 18.14 -7.94
N PHE A 39 58.73 17.77 -7.42
CA PHE A 39 57.50 17.68 -8.24
C PHE A 39 56.68 18.96 -8.16
N THR A 40 56.44 19.60 -9.30
CA THR A 40 55.47 20.71 -9.44
C THR A 40 54.14 20.17 -9.95
N LEU A 41 53.08 20.38 -9.16
CA LEU A 41 51.71 20.00 -9.48
C LEU A 41 51.05 21.15 -10.28
N LYS A 42 50.59 20.90 -11.51
CA LYS A 42 49.74 21.84 -12.26
C LYS A 42 48.39 21.18 -12.53
N LEU A 43 47.32 21.84 -12.07
CA LEU A 43 45.93 21.46 -12.33
C LEU A 43 45.42 22.27 -13.52
N GLN A 44 44.93 21.61 -14.56
CA GLN A 44 44.26 22.25 -15.69
C GLN A 44 42.92 21.53 -15.97
N PRO A 45 41.81 22.25 -16.17
CA PRO A 45 40.52 21.64 -16.46
C PRO A 45 40.42 21.17 -17.92
N SER A 46 39.79 20.02 -18.13
CA SER A 46 39.45 19.49 -19.46
C SER A 46 38.09 20.03 -19.90
N THR A 47 38.10 20.92 -20.90
CA THR A 47 36.97 21.51 -21.67
C THR A 47 36.29 22.79 -21.10
N PRO A 48 35.91 23.76 -21.97
CA PRO A 48 35.31 25.03 -21.57
C PRO A 48 33.78 24.95 -21.49
N PHE A 49 33.18 25.51 -20.44
CA PHE A 49 31.71 25.65 -20.31
C PHE A 49 31.24 27.05 -20.70
N PRO A 50 30.01 27.19 -21.26
CA PRO A 50 29.38 28.49 -21.49
C PRO A 50 28.87 29.09 -20.18
N SER A 51 28.96 30.41 -20.12
CA SER A 51 28.53 31.26 -19.01
C SER A 51 27.00 31.28 -18.84
N SER A 52 26.47 30.76 -17.74
CA SER A 52 25.37 31.39 -16.98
C SER A 52 25.16 30.72 -15.62
N LEU A 53 24.81 31.56 -14.63
CA LEU A 53 24.29 31.27 -13.29
C LEU A 53 25.32 30.92 -12.18
N ARG A 54 25.61 31.95 -11.37
CA ARG A 54 26.18 31.84 -10.02
C ARG A 54 25.08 31.76 -8.94
N PRO A 55 25.34 31.13 -7.78
CA PRO A 55 24.42 31.01 -6.63
C PRO A 55 24.50 32.21 -5.66
N PRO A 56 23.63 32.26 -4.61
CA PRO A 56 23.22 33.47 -3.93
C PRO A 56 24.04 33.75 -2.66
N TRP A 57 24.77 34.88 -2.65
CA TRP A 57 25.27 35.48 -1.40
C TRP A 57 25.44 37.01 -1.49
N PHE A 58 24.98 37.65 -2.57
CA PHE A 58 25.10 39.10 -2.77
C PHE A 58 23.79 39.89 -2.53
N ILE A 59 22.68 39.22 -2.19
CA ILE A 59 21.39 39.90 -1.91
C ILE A 59 21.34 40.46 -0.48
N LEU A 60 22.34 40.16 0.36
CA LEU A 60 22.42 40.67 1.73
C LEU A 60 23.08 42.07 1.84
N LEU A 61 23.39 42.75 0.73
CA LEU A 61 24.11 44.04 0.77
C LEU A 61 23.49 45.16 -0.09
N LEU A 62 22.22 45.05 -0.47
CA LEU A 62 21.49 46.12 -1.16
C LEU A 62 20.14 46.44 -0.49
N SER A 63 20.12 46.41 0.84
CA SER A 63 19.08 47.01 1.68
C SER A 63 19.44 48.44 2.12
N ALA A 64 20.08 49.24 1.26
CA ALA A 64 20.54 50.59 1.64
C ALA A 64 20.23 51.72 0.64
N THR A 65 19.79 51.46 -0.60
CA THR A 65 19.47 52.55 -1.54
C THR A 65 18.23 52.19 -2.37
N GLY A 66 17.08 52.75 -1.99
CA GLY A 66 15.74 52.44 -2.50
C GLY A 66 15.51 52.66 -3.99
N THR A 67 16.05 51.79 -4.84
CA THR A 67 15.85 51.79 -6.31
C THR A 67 15.36 50.44 -6.86
N GLY A 68 15.15 49.42 -6.02
CA GLY A 68 14.76 48.07 -6.43
C GLY A 68 13.29 47.86 -6.81
N LEU A 69 12.38 48.79 -6.49
CA LEU A 69 10.94 48.60 -6.77
C LEU A 69 10.57 48.80 -8.25
N SER A 70 11.32 49.64 -8.98
CA SER A 70 10.94 50.05 -10.33
C SER A 70 11.24 48.99 -11.40
N LEU A 71 12.25 48.14 -11.18
CA LEU A 71 12.66 47.11 -12.14
C LEU A 71 11.77 45.84 -12.07
N HIS A 72 11.18 45.56 -10.91
CA HIS A 72 10.31 44.41 -10.71
C HIS A 72 8.92 44.61 -11.35
N ALA A 73 8.42 45.85 -11.40
CA ALA A 73 7.15 46.18 -12.07
C ALA A 73 7.24 46.11 -13.60
N TYR A 74 8.42 46.44 -14.18
CA TYR A 74 8.61 46.45 -15.63
C TYR A 74 8.71 45.03 -16.23
N LEU A 75 9.26 44.05 -15.50
CA LEU A 75 9.48 42.69 -16.02
C LEU A 75 8.24 41.78 -15.99
N ASN A 76 7.20 42.13 -15.24
CA ASN A 76 5.95 41.35 -15.17
C ASN A 76 4.90 41.73 -16.23
N SER A 77 5.24 42.62 -17.17
CA SER A 77 4.31 43.11 -18.19
C SER A 77 4.68 42.61 -19.59
N ARG A 78 4.49 41.31 -19.88
CA ARG A 78 4.39 40.81 -21.25
C ARG A 78 3.27 39.75 -21.40
N PRO A 79 2.38 39.88 -22.39
CA PRO A 79 1.34 38.88 -22.67
C PRO A 79 1.95 37.71 -23.45
N SER A 80 1.59 36.47 -23.07
CA SER A 80 1.96 35.26 -23.80
C SER A 80 0.80 34.82 -24.68
N ILE A 81 1.04 34.68 -25.98
CA ILE A 81 0.11 34.13 -26.98
C ILE A 81 0.10 32.59 -26.83
N CYS A 82 -1.08 31.98 -26.70
CA CYS A 82 -1.25 30.54 -26.52
C CYS A 82 -1.91 29.92 -27.77
N LEU A 83 -1.26 28.95 -28.40
CA LEU A 83 -1.79 28.16 -29.51
C LEU A 83 -2.79 27.13 -28.98
N GLN A 84 -4.01 27.11 -29.55
CA GLN A 84 -5.10 26.21 -29.16
C GLN A 84 -4.79 24.74 -29.50
N GLY A 85 -4.62 23.93 -28.44
CA GLY A 85 -4.73 22.48 -28.49
C GLY A 85 -6.00 22.03 -27.75
N ILE A 86 -6.62 20.96 -28.24
CA ILE A 86 -7.90 20.36 -27.81
C ILE A 86 -7.95 20.17 -26.28
N PRO A 87 -9.02 20.62 -25.58
CA PRO A 87 -9.09 20.51 -24.13
C PRO A 87 -9.30 19.05 -23.68
N PRO A 88 -8.58 18.57 -22.65
CA PRO A 88 -8.91 17.30 -22.01
C PRO A 88 -10.29 17.38 -21.34
N LEU A 89 -11.05 16.29 -21.37
CA LEU A 89 -12.33 16.15 -20.67
C LEU A 89 -12.14 16.44 -19.17
N SER A 90 -12.62 17.60 -18.73
CA SER A 90 -12.67 17.99 -17.33
C SER A 90 -13.58 17.02 -16.55
N PRO A 91 -13.19 16.57 -15.34
CA PRO A 91 -14.14 15.91 -14.46
C PRO A 91 -15.31 16.86 -14.13
N PRO A 92 -16.51 16.32 -13.84
CA PRO A 92 -17.66 17.15 -13.51
C PRO A 92 -17.32 18.11 -12.35
N PRO A 93 -17.81 19.36 -12.38
CA PRO A 93 -17.53 20.33 -11.34
C PRO A 93 -18.01 19.77 -10.00
N LEU A 94 -17.09 19.68 -9.03
CA LEU A 94 -17.42 19.44 -7.64
C LEU A 94 -18.51 20.45 -7.21
N PRO A 95 -19.49 20.05 -6.37
CA PRO A 95 -20.45 20.99 -5.83
C PRO A 95 -19.70 22.17 -5.20
N PRO A 96 -20.18 23.42 -5.38
CA PRO A 96 -19.47 24.59 -4.90
C PRO A 96 -19.20 24.42 -3.41
N SER A 97 -17.93 24.34 -3.01
CA SER A 97 -17.57 24.47 -1.61
C SER A 97 -18.18 25.79 -1.15
N ARG A 98 -19.10 25.75 -0.19
CA ARG A 98 -19.53 26.94 0.54
C ARG A 98 -18.35 27.44 1.39
N SER A 99 -17.25 27.86 0.75
CA SER A 99 -16.25 28.73 1.35
C SER A 99 -16.75 30.15 1.14
N ILE A 100 -17.58 30.60 2.06
CA ILE A 100 -17.72 32.03 2.31
C ILE A 100 -16.30 32.51 2.61
N TYR A 101 -15.69 33.27 1.69
CA TYR A 101 -14.40 33.92 1.90
C TYR A 101 -14.58 35.08 2.90
N GLU A 102 -14.88 34.74 4.15
CA GLU A 102 -14.72 35.67 5.26
C GLU A 102 -13.22 35.89 5.45
N ARG A 103 -12.75 37.13 5.24
CA ARG A 103 -11.38 37.52 5.60
C ARG A 103 -11.19 37.19 7.09
N PRO A 104 -10.23 36.34 7.47
CA PRO A 104 -10.05 35.98 8.87
C PRO A 104 -9.73 37.26 9.65
N SER A 105 -10.46 37.47 10.74
CA SER A 105 -10.27 38.61 11.65
C SER A 105 -8.80 38.71 12.08
N LEU A 106 -8.33 39.93 12.38
CA LEU A 106 -6.95 40.18 12.82
C LEU A 106 -6.55 39.26 13.99
N LEU A 107 -7.49 39.01 14.91
CA LEU A 107 -7.31 38.11 16.05
C LEU A 107 -7.09 36.65 15.62
N ARG A 108 -7.84 36.14 14.64
CA ARG A 108 -7.60 34.80 14.06
C ARG A 108 -6.23 34.71 13.38
N ARG A 109 -5.78 35.77 12.71
CA ARG A 109 -4.44 35.82 12.11
C ARG A 109 -3.34 35.81 13.17
N TRP A 110 -3.48 36.61 14.23
CA TRP A 110 -2.54 36.63 15.35
C TRP A 110 -2.49 35.30 16.09
N LEU A 111 -3.64 34.68 16.37
CA LEU A 111 -3.69 33.33 16.96
C LEU A 111 -3.03 32.29 16.05
N ALA A 112 -3.25 32.36 14.73
CA ALA A 112 -2.59 31.47 13.78
C ALA A 112 -1.07 31.67 13.72
N LEU A 113 -0.59 32.91 13.87
CA LEU A 113 0.84 33.20 13.98
C LEU A 113 1.42 32.62 15.28
N LEU A 114 0.74 32.83 16.41
CA LEU A 114 1.16 32.30 17.71
C LEU A 114 1.18 30.76 17.71
N ASP A 115 0.16 30.13 17.12
CA ASP A 115 0.11 28.68 16.95
C ASP A 115 1.30 28.18 16.10
N ARG A 116 1.58 28.84 14.97
CA ARG A 116 2.62 28.44 14.03
C ARG A 116 4.05 28.65 14.55
N TYR A 117 4.32 29.78 15.21
CA TYR A 117 5.68 30.18 15.57
C TYR A 117 6.08 29.85 17.01
N LEU A 118 5.11 29.66 17.92
CA LEU A 118 5.39 29.38 19.33
C LEU A 118 4.85 28.01 19.76
N LEU A 119 3.55 27.77 19.62
CA LEU A 119 2.93 26.55 20.15
C LEU A 119 3.37 25.29 19.40
N GLU A 120 3.43 25.33 18.07
CA GLU A 120 3.78 24.17 17.26
C GLU A 120 5.25 23.74 17.44
N PRO A 121 6.26 24.64 17.46
CA PRO A 121 7.62 24.27 17.82
C PRO A 121 7.76 23.71 19.24
N LEU A 122 7.06 24.30 20.22
CA LEU A 122 7.08 23.83 21.61
C LEU A 122 6.47 22.42 21.71
N ALA A 123 5.32 22.21 21.10
CA ALA A 123 4.65 20.91 21.07
C ALA A 123 5.47 19.85 20.30
N THR A 124 6.16 20.24 19.23
CA THR A 124 7.09 19.36 18.51
C THR A 124 8.30 18.99 19.37
N THR A 125 8.84 19.94 20.14
CA THR A 125 9.94 19.70 21.08
C THR A 125 9.52 18.78 22.21
N GLN A 126 8.34 19.01 22.80
CA GLN A 126 7.77 18.12 23.81
C GLN A 126 7.57 16.71 23.25
N ARG A 127 7.06 16.60 22.01
CA ARG A 127 6.90 15.32 21.33
C ARG A 127 8.25 14.63 21.10
N PHE A 128 9.28 15.38 20.71
CA PHE A 128 10.63 14.85 20.57
C PHE A 128 11.18 14.31 21.89
N LEU A 129 11.07 15.07 22.99
CA LEU A 129 11.52 14.62 24.32
C LEU A 129 10.78 13.37 24.78
N PHE A 130 9.47 13.29 24.52
CA PHE A 130 8.67 12.10 24.80
C PHE A 130 9.16 10.88 24.01
N LEU A 131 9.36 11.00 22.70
CA LEU A 131 9.87 9.91 21.87
C LEU A 131 11.30 9.53 22.27
N LEU A 132 12.15 10.51 22.58
CA LEU A 132 13.50 10.28 23.07
C LEU A 132 13.49 9.47 24.36
N ALA A 133 12.63 9.82 25.33
CA ALA A 133 12.49 9.06 26.57
C ALA A 133 12.03 7.61 26.33
N LEU A 134 11.14 7.37 25.36
CA LEU A 134 10.69 6.02 25.01
C LEU A 134 11.77 5.19 24.30
N PHE A 135 12.52 5.79 23.37
CA PHE A 135 13.49 5.06 22.54
C PHE A 135 14.93 5.06 23.07
N LEU A 136 15.27 5.91 24.03
CA LEU A 136 16.61 5.94 24.64
C LEU A 136 16.98 4.60 25.33
N PRO A 137 16.10 3.96 26.13
CA PRO A 137 16.40 2.64 26.68
C PRO A 137 16.63 1.57 25.59
N LEU A 138 15.92 1.67 24.47
CA LEU A 138 16.10 0.77 23.33
C LEU A 138 17.46 0.95 22.66
N LEU A 139 17.91 2.19 22.50
CA LEU A 139 19.22 2.51 21.94
C LEU A 139 20.34 1.99 22.86
N ILE A 140 20.24 2.23 24.16
CA ILE A 140 21.22 1.78 25.16
C ILE A 140 21.31 0.25 25.20
N THR A 141 20.18 -0.46 25.06
CA THR A 141 20.13 -1.93 25.09
C THR A 141 20.39 -2.58 23.73
N SER A 142 20.49 -1.80 22.64
CA SER A 142 20.70 -2.32 21.28
C SER A 142 21.97 -3.15 21.05
N PRO A 143 23.10 -2.96 21.79
CA PRO A 143 24.27 -3.84 21.66
C PRO A 143 23.98 -5.32 21.95
N ILE A 144 22.87 -5.64 22.65
CA ILE A 144 22.42 -7.01 22.88
C ILE A 144 22.17 -7.78 21.57
N LEU A 145 21.82 -7.07 20.50
CA LEU A 145 21.62 -7.62 19.16
C LEU A 145 22.95 -8.02 18.50
N LEU A 146 24.07 -7.41 18.90
CA LEU A 146 25.40 -7.72 18.37
C LEU A 146 25.99 -8.99 18.99
N LEU A 147 25.62 -9.29 20.24
CA LEU A 147 26.01 -10.53 20.92
C LEU A 147 25.48 -11.78 20.18
N GLU A 148 24.41 -11.64 19.39
CA GLU A 148 23.90 -12.71 18.54
C GLU A 148 24.81 -12.97 17.31
N PHE A 149 25.49 -11.92 16.80
CA PHE A 149 26.37 -12.01 15.63
C PHE A 149 27.73 -12.67 15.95
N VAL A 150 28.33 -12.32 17.09
CA VAL A 150 29.68 -12.80 17.50
C VAL A 150 29.77 -14.33 17.56
N GLN A 151 28.68 -15.03 17.86
CA GLN A 151 28.69 -16.49 18.03
C GLN A 151 28.28 -17.25 16.75
N LEU A 152 27.58 -16.61 15.82
CA LEU A 152 27.33 -17.16 14.47
C LEU A 152 28.60 -17.11 13.60
N GLY A 153 29.54 -16.20 13.90
CA GLY A 153 30.85 -16.11 13.25
C GLY A 153 31.89 -17.12 13.73
N HIS A 154 31.61 -17.90 14.79
CA HIS A 154 32.46 -19.03 15.21
C HIS A 154 31.85 -20.35 14.72
N PRO A 155 32.33 -20.92 13.59
CA PRO A 155 31.96 -22.27 13.20
C PRO A 155 32.65 -23.22 14.18
N SER A 156 31.98 -23.51 15.29
CA SER A 156 32.37 -24.64 16.13
C SER A 156 32.21 -25.88 15.28
N ARG A 157 33.35 -26.47 14.89
CA ARG A 157 33.51 -27.76 14.22
C ARG A 157 32.59 -28.82 14.84
N ARG A 158 31.35 -28.96 14.37
CA ARG A 158 30.52 -30.13 14.65
C ARG A 158 29.55 -30.37 13.50
N ARG A 159 29.89 -31.40 12.72
CA ARG A 159 29.03 -32.10 11.76
C ARG A 159 27.64 -32.32 12.38
N SER A 160 26.60 -31.73 11.80
CA SER A 160 25.28 -32.37 11.73
C SER A 160 24.43 -31.76 10.63
N ARG A 161 23.89 -32.63 9.78
CA ARG A 161 23.16 -32.38 8.54
C ARG A 161 21.68 -32.06 8.81
N LYS A 162 21.38 -31.16 9.76
CA LYS A 162 20.03 -30.62 10.00
C LYS A 162 20.07 -29.11 9.76
N LYS A 163 19.19 -28.61 8.87
CA LYS A 163 18.99 -27.17 8.65
C LYS A 163 18.93 -26.45 10.01
N PRO A 164 19.80 -25.47 10.31
CA PRO A 164 19.74 -24.79 11.58
C PRO A 164 18.44 -23.98 11.61
N ARG A 165 17.46 -24.39 12.43
CA ARG A 165 16.45 -23.45 12.90
C ARG A 165 17.22 -22.42 13.73
N VAL A 166 17.43 -21.23 13.19
CA VAL A 166 18.04 -20.11 13.92
C VAL A 166 17.05 -19.73 15.02
N THR A 167 17.14 -20.38 16.18
CA THR A 167 16.35 -20.02 17.34
C THR A 167 17.02 -18.80 17.98
N GLU A 168 16.45 -17.64 17.72
CA GLU A 168 16.93 -16.38 18.30
C GLU A 168 16.94 -16.43 19.83
N ARG A 169 17.90 -15.73 20.43
CA ARG A 169 18.10 -15.72 21.89
C ARG A 169 16.91 -15.12 22.62
N ARG A 170 16.73 -15.54 23.89
CA ARG A 170 15.74 -14.93 24.80
C ARG A 170 15.96 -13.42 24.95
N SER A 171 17.22 -12.98 24.99
CA SER A 171 17.61 -11.57 25.07
C SER A 171 17.16 -10.75 23.86
N THR A 172 17.34 -11.29 22.65
CA THR A 172 16.88 -10.67 21.39
C THR A 172 15.36 -10.57 21.37
N ARG A 173 14.65 -11.64 21.76
CA ARG A 173 13.18 -11.63 21.82
C ARG A 173 12.63 -10.66 22.87
N TRP A 174 13.33 -10.51 23.99
CA TRP A 174 13.01 -9.49 25.01
C TRP A 174 13.18 -8.09 24.43
N TRP A 175 14.28 -7.82 23.72
CA TRP A 175 14.51 -6.54 23.07
C TRP A 175 13.43 -6.25 22.00
N TYR A 176 13.00 -7.25 21.22
CA TYR A 176 11.85 -7.10 20.32
C TYR A 176 10.55 -6.76 21.05
N ALA A 177 10.29 -7.37 22.21
CA ALA A 177 9.11 -7.03 23.01
C ALA A 177 9.18 -5.58 23.52
N LEU A 178 10.37 -5.13 23.96
CA LEU A 178 10.58 -3.74 24.35
C LEU A 178 10.36 -2.77 23.18
N LEU A 179 10.86 -3.12 21.98
CA LEU A 179 10.68 -2.31 20.77
C LEU A 179 9.20 -2.19 20.41
N VAL A 180 8.48 -3.30 20.41
CA VAL A 180 7.04 -3.37 20.15
C VAL A 180 6.26 -2.51 21.14
N HIS A 181 6.60 -2.58 22.43
CA HIS A 181 5.97 -1.76 23.45
C HIS A 181 6.23 -0.26 23.23
N ALA A 182 7.48 0.14 22.95
CA ALA A 182 7.81 1.53 22.65
C ALA A 182 7.07 2.05 21.41
N MET A 183 6.95 1.24 20.35
CA MET A 183 6.19 1.58 19.15
C MET A 183 4.70 1.80 19.45
N GLN A 184 4.09 0.96 20.30
CA GLN A 184 2.70 1.14 20.76
C GLN A 184 2.53 2.43 21.57
N CYS A 185 3.41 2.67 22.54
CA CYS A 185 3.37 3.86 23.39
C CYS A 185 3.66 5.15 22.61
N ALA A 186 4.48 5.07 21.56
CA ALA A 186 4.78 6.20 20.71
C ALA A 186 3.52 6.67 19.94
N GLY A 187 2.58 5.79 19.62
CA GLY A 187 1.27 6.14 19.10
C GLY A 187 1.08 5.86 17.60
N PRO A 188 0.11 6.53 16.93
CA PRO A 188 -0.46 6.08 15.66
C PRO A 188 0.58 5.93 14.54
N THR A 189 1.49 6.89 14.40
CA THR A 189 2.55 6.86 13.38
C THR A 189 3.44 5.63 13.55
N PHE A 190 3.86 5.33 14.77
CA PHE A 190 4.78 4.23 15.06
C PHE A 190 4.07 2.86 15.05
N ILE A 191 2.79 2.81 15.40
CA ILE A 191 1.94 1.63 15.21
C ILE A 191 1.86 1.26 13.73
N LYS A 192 1.56 2.24 12.86
CA LYS A 192 1.48 2.02 11.42
C LYS A 192 2.86 1.71 10.82
N LEU A 193 3.93 2.35 11.30
CA LEU A 193 5.31 2.02 10.91
C LEU A 193 5.67 0.58 11.29
N ALA A 194 5.29 0.13 12.49
CA ALA A 194 5.50 -1.25 12.92
C ALA A 194 4.72 -2.22 12.02
N GLN A 195 3.45 -1.97 11.74
CA GLN A 195 2.64 -2.80 10.83
C GLN A 195 3.26 -2.90 9.43
N TRP A 196 3.73 -1.78 8.87
CA TRP A 196 4.45 -1.74 7.61
C TRP A 196 5.78 -2.52 7.67
N ALA A 197 6.57 -2.36 8.74
CA ALA A 197 7.78 -3.15 8.95
C ALA A 197 7.48 -4.65 9.16
N GLY A 198 6.31 -4.98 9.69
CA GLY A 198 5.84 -6.34 9.96
C GLY A 198 5.62 -7.15 8.69
N SER A 199 5.24 -6.52 7.58
CA SER A 199 5.10 -7.21 6.29
C SER A 199 6.45 -7.42 5.57
N ARG A 200 7.50 -6.69 5.98
CA ARG A 200 8.83 -6.70 5.36
C ARG A 200 9.76 -7.77 5.94
N THR A 201 9.37 -9.03 5.82
CA THR A 201 10.19 -10.20 6.24
C THR A 201 11.52 -10.33 5.46
N ASP A 202 11.65 -9.61 4.35
CA ASP A 202 12.88 -9.45 3.58
C ASP A 202 13.91 -8.56 4.27
N LEU A 203 13.44 -7.58 5.05
CA LEU A 203 14.26 -6.61 5.78
C LEU A 203 14.45 -6.98 7.26
N PHE A 204 13.42 -7.56 7.88
CA PHE A 204 13.38 -7.81 9.31
C PHE A 204 13.25 -9.31 9.65
N PRO A 205 13.75 -9.74 10.83
CA PRO A 205 13.61 -11.13 11.26
C PRO A 205 12.14 -11.53 11.41
N SER A 206 11.80 -12.76 11.01
CA SER A 206 10.41 -13.24 10.98
C SER A 206 9.71 -13.17 12.34
N THR A 207 10.43 -13.38 13.43
CA THR A 207 9.92 -13.26 14.81
C THR A 207 9.54 -11.81 15.19
N LEU A 208 10.31 -10.83 14.71
CA LEU A 208 10.00 -9.41 14.89
C LEU A 208 8.81 -9.02 14.01
N CYS A 209 8.81 -9.47 12.75
CA CYS A 209 7.69 -9.28 11.83
C CYS A 209 6.38 -9.82 12.40
N GLU A 210 6.39 -11.02 12.99
CA GLU A 210 5.22 -11.62 13.63
C GLU A 210 4.71 -10.76 14.80
N LYS A 211 5.62 -10.24 15.64
CA LYS A 211 5.25 -9.35 16.75
C LYS A 211 4.66 -8.02 16.26
N PHE A 212 5.25 -7.44 15.23
CA PHE A 212 4.74 -6.23 14.59
C PHE A 212 3.41 -6.45 13.86
N GLY A 213 3.21 -7.60 13.22
CA GLY A 213 1.95 -7.96 12.55
C GLY A 213 0.79 -8.18 13.53
N LYS A 214 1.09 -8.59 14.77
CA LYS A 214 0.09 -8.74 15.85
C LYS A 214 -0.28 -7.44 16.55
N LEU A 215 0.31 -6.31 16.14
CA LEU A 215 0.00 -5.01 16.74
C LEU A 215 -1.41 -4.59 16.32
N HIS A 216 -2.39 -4.89 17.17
CA HIS A 216 -3.73 -4.35 17.05
C HIS A 216 -3.81 -3.01 17.77
N SER A 217 -4.63 -2.11 17.23
CA SER A 217 -5.01 -0.87 17.87
C SER A 217 -6.05 -1.15 18.97
N ASN A 218 -5.62 -1.68 20.12
CA ASN A 218 -6.43 -1.59 21.34
C ASN A 218 -6.27 -0.20 21.97
N GLY A 219 -6.47 0.83 21.15
CA GLY A 219 -6.43 2.22 21.59
C GLY A 219 -7.59 2.50 22.54
N LYS A 220 -7.40 3.46 23.45
CA LYS A 220 -8.51 3.99 24.22
C LYS A 220 -9.46 4.72 23.27
N PRO A 221 -10.76 4.41 23.24
CA PRO A 221 -11.70 5.14 22.39
C PRO A 221 -11.73 6.61 22.78
N HIS A 222 -11.92 7.48 21.79
CA HIS A 222 -12.20 8.89 22.06
C HIS A 222 -13.62 9.05 22.64
N SER A 223 -13.89 10.19 23.26
CA SER A 223 -15.16 10.42 23.94
C SER A 223 -16.32 10.58 22.95
N MET A 224 -17.49 10.06 23.32
CA MET A 224 -18.71 10.23 22.52
C MET A 224 -19.07 11.70 22.30
N LYS A 225 -18.69 12.59 23.24
CA LYS A 225 -18.84 14.04 23.06
C LYS A 225 -18.07 14.58 21.84
N TYR A 226 -16.87 14.06 21.60
CA TYR A 226 -16.10 14.43 20.41
C TYR A 226 -16.74 13.84 19.15
N THR A 227 -17.17 12.57 19.19
CA THR A 227 -17.92 11.90 18.12
C THR A 227 -19.13 12.72 17.68
N ARG A 228 -20.03 13.08 18.62
CA ARG A 228 -21.23 13.86 18.33
C ARG A 228 -20.90 15.16 17.64
N LYS A 229 -19.96 15.94 18.18
CA LYS A 229 -19.53 17.22 17.61
C LYS A 229 -19.05 17.07 16.17
N ILE A 230 -18.23 16.07 15.88
CA ILE A 230 -17.64 15.88 14.55
C ILE A 230 -18.71 15.42 13.55
N VAL A 231 -19.63 14.55 13.97
CA VAL A 231 -20.76 14.12 13.14
C VAL A 231 -21.72 15.28 12.86
N GLU A 232 -22.11 16.05 13.86
CA GLU A 232 -22.96 17.25 13.69
C GLU A 232 -22.35 18.25 12.71
N GLN A 233 -21.02 18.44 12.75
CA GLN A 233 -20.30 19.29 11.81
C GLN A 233 -20.34 18.75 10.37
N ALA A 234 -20.25 17.44 10.19
CA ALA A 234 -20.29 16.81 8.87
C ALA A 234 -21.68 16.85 8.25
N PHE A 235 -22.74 16.66 9.04
CA PHE A 235 -24.13 16.66 8.58
C PHE A 235 -24.78 18.06 8.58
N GLY A 236 -24.24 19.01 9.35
CA GLY A 236 -24.83 20.34 9.53
C GLY A 236 -26.16 20.32 10.28
N LYS A 237 -26.41 19.30 11.09
CA LYS A 237 -27.66 19.03 11.83
C LYS A 237 -27.35 18.59 13.27
N PRO A 238 -28.27 18.79 14.23
CA PRO A 238 -28.15 18.22 15.58
C PRO A 238 -28.07 16.69 15.54
N PHE A 239 -27.28 16.08 16.44
CA PHE A 239 -27.01 14.64 16.40
C PHE A 239 -28.28 13.77 16.44
N GLU A 240 -29.28 14.21 17.22
CA GLU A 240 -30.55 13.52 17.43
C GLU A 240 -31.44 13.52 16.17
N GLU A 241 -31.19 14.43 15.22
CA GLU A 241 -31.93 14.53 13.96
C GLU A 241 -31.31 13.72 12.82
N ILE A 242 -30.13 13.12 13.02
CA ILE A 242 -29.37 12.46 11.95
C ILE A 242 -29.73 10.98 11.83
N PHE A 243 -29.86 10.30 12.98
CA PHE A 243 -29.98 8.85 13.04
C PHE A 243 -31.35 8.43 13.57
N GLU A 244 -31.87 7.31 13.07
CA GLU A 244 -32.94 6.56 13.72
C GLU A 244 -32.38 5.74 14.88
N ALA A 245 -31.20 5.15 14.69
CA ALA A 245 -30.48 4.40 15.69
C ALA A 245 -28.97 4.67 15.55
N PHE A 246 -28.26 4.81 16.66
CA PHE A 246 -26.81 4.94 16.69
C PHE A 246 -26.26 4.07 17.82
N GLU A 247 -25.35 3.16 17.49
CA GLU A 247 -24.68 2.32 18.48
C GLU A 247 -23.50 3.10 19.08
N GLU A 248 -23.59 3.47 20.37
CA GLU A 248 -22.54 4.26 21.03
C GLU A 248 -21.26 3.47 21.30
N GLU A 249 -21.32 2.14 21.29
CA GLU A 249 -20.14 1.29 21.36
C GLU A 249 -19.50 1.20 19.96
N PRO A 250 -18.21 1.56 19.80
CA PRO A 250 -17.57 1.49 18.50
C PRO A 250 -17.43 0.03 18.04
N LEU A 251 -17.80 -0.24 16.78
CA LEU A 251 -17.59 -1.53 16.12
C LEU A 251 -16.11 -1.94 16.09
N GLY A 252 -15.22 -0.94 15.98
CA GLY A 252 -13.79 -1.15 15.93
C GLY A 252 -13.00 0.11 16.24
N ILE A 253 -11.86 -0.05 16.91
CA ILE A 253 -10.94 1.03 17.23
C ILE A 253 -9.66 0.78 16.44
N GLY A 254 -9.38 1.69 15.51
CA GLY A 254 -8.18 1.73 14.68
C GLY A 254 -7.06 2.53 15.34
N ALA A 255 -5.89 2.58 14.70
CA ALA A 255 -4.78 3.41 15.18
C ALA A 255 -5.07 4.92 15.01
N VAL A 256 -5.79 5.28 13.95
CA VAL A 256 -6.06 6.68 13.57
C VAL A 256 -7.51 7.10 13.72
N ALA A 257 -8.44 6.15 13.80
CA ALA A 257 -9.88 6.38 13.77
C ALA A 257 -10.61 5.26 14.52
N GLN A 258 -11.88 5.48 14.87
CA GLN A 258 -12.79 4.42 15.33
C GLN A 258 -14.08 4.46 14.51
N VAL A 259 -14.76 3.31 14.42
CA VAL A 259 -15.93 3.09 13.55
C VAL A 259 -17.16 2.81 14.39
N TYR A 260 -18.29 3.38 14.00
CA TYR A 260 -19.60 3.20 14.62
C TYR A 260 -20.60 2.62 13.63
N ARG A 261 -21.62 1.92 14.15
CA ARG A 261 -22.80 1.51 13.38
C ARG A 261 -23.93 2.49 13.66
N ALA A 262 -24.64 2.88 12.61
CA ALA A 262 -25.83 3.69 12.75
C ALA A 262 -26.84 3.38 11.64
N THR A 263 -28.07 3.83 11.80
CA THR A 263 -29.12 3.83 10.78
C THR A 263 -29.50 5.27 10.49
N LEU A 264 -29.27 5.72 9.25
CA LEU A 264 -29.62 7.07 8.82
C LEU A 264 -31.13 7.22 8.65
N ARG A 265 -31.64 8.42 8.94
CA ARG A 265 -33.01 8.76 8.57
C ARG A 265 -33.18 8.80 7.05
N PRO A 266 -34.33 8.35 6.50
CA PRO A 266 -34.56 8.28 5.06
C PRO A 266 -34.37 9.60 4.31
N ASP A 267 -34.67 10.75 4.95
CA ASP A 267 -34.54 12.08 4.35
C ASP A 267 -33.07 12.50 4.10
N LEU A 268 -32.13 11.82 4.73
CA LEU A 268 -30.70 12.05 4.59
C LEU A 268 -30.04 11.10 3.58
N LEU A 269 -30.75 10.09 3.08
CA LEU A 269 -30.19 9.20 2.06
C LEU A 269 -30.15 9.91 0.70
N PRO A 270 -29.02 9.85 -0.04
CA PRO A 270 -28.99 10.31 -1.43
C PRO A 270 -30.05 9.60 -2.29
N PRO A 271 -30.65 10.26 -3.30
CA PRO A 271 -31.76 9.69 -4.08
C PRO A 271 -31.47 8.31 -4.70
N ASN A 272 -30.23 8.07 -5.11
CA ASN A 272 -29.80 6.83 -5.77
C ASN A 272 -29.09 5.87 -4.80
N TYR A 273 -29.12 6.14 -3.49
CA TYR A 273 -28.37 5.35 -2.51
C TYR A 273 -28.87 3.92 -2.37
N LEU A 274 -30.18 3.70 -2.54
CA LEU A 274 -30.80 2.38 -2.46
C LEU A 274 -30.83 1.65 -3.81
N ASP A 275 -30.26 2.24 -4.86
CA ASP A 275 -30.20 1.62 -6.18
C ASP A 275 -29.26 0.40 -6.14
N PRO A 276 -29.59 -0.69 -6.85
CA PRO A 276 -28.74 -1.87 -6.91
C PRO A 276 -27.33 -1.54 -7.42
N LYS A 277 -26.29 -2.08 -6.76
CA LYS A 277 -24.88 -1.77 -7.10
C LYS A 277 -24.42 -2.40 -8.41
N HIS A 278 -24.88 -3.62 -8.69
CA HIS A 278 -24.38 -4.41 -9.79
C HIS A 278 -25.35 -4.42 -10.97
N ILE A 279 -24.81 -4.29 -12.16
CA ILE A 279 -25.54 -4.29 -13.43
C ILE A 279 -25.11 -5.56 -14.19
N GLU A 280 -26.05 -6.30 -14.80
CA GLU A 280 -25.67 -7.41 -15.69
C GLU A 280 -24.88 -6.90 -16.90
N GLN A 281 -23.77 -7.57 -17.22
CA GLN A 281 -22.98 -7.27 -18.40
C GLN A 281 -23.71 -7.76 -19.66
N LYS A 282 -24.00 -6.86 -20.63
CA LYS A 282 -24.61 -7.21 -21.93
C LYS A 282 -23.76 -8.18 -22.81
N LYS A 283 -22.64 -8.71 -22.33
CA LYS A 283 -21.70 -9.53 -23.13
C LYS A 283 -22.10 -11.02 -23.12
N LEU A 284 -22.28 -11.54 -24.34
CA LEU A 284 -22.78 -12.86 -24.74
C LEU A 284 -22.00 -14.12 -24.28
N LEU A 285 -21.00 -14.06 -23.39
CA LEU A 285 -19.97 -15.13 -23.33
C LEU A 285 -19.63 -15.75 -21.96
N ARG A 286 -20.41 -15.52 -20.91
CA ARG A 286 -20.35 -16.37 -19.70
C ARG A 286 -21.75 -16.89 -19.38
N VAL A 287 -22.04 -18.10 -19.85
CA VAL A 287 -23.23 -18.86 -19.44
C VAL A 287 -22.98 -19.38 -18.02
N SER A 288 -23.13 -18.51 -17.02
CA SER A 288 -23.33 -18.95 -15.64
C SER A 288 -24.81 -19.24 -15.46
N MET A 289 -25.14 -20.48 -15.08
CA MET A 289 -26.52 -20.95 -14.88
C MET A 289 -27.17 -20.45 -13.57
N LYS A 290 -26.43 -19.65 -12.77
CA LYS A 290 -26.88 -19.08 -11.49
C LYS A 290 -26.91 -17.55 -11.60
N GLU A 291 -28.04 -16.92 -11.28
CA GLU A 291 -28.17 -15.46 -11.13
C GLU A 291 -27.92 -15.10 -9.65
N ILE A 292 -27.03 -14.15 -9.40
CA ILE A 292 -26.79 -13.60 -8.06
C ILE A 292 -27.84 -12.51 -7.86
N PRO A 293 -28.74 -12.63 -6.86
CA PRO A 293 -29.76 -11.62 -6.64
C PRO A 293 -29.09 -10.30 -6.25
N THR A 294 -29.54 -9.19 -6.86
CA THR A 294 -28.95 -7.88 -6.56
C THR A 294 -29.52 -7.40 -5.24
N ILE A 295 -28.70 -7.43 -4.19
CA ILE A 295 -29.06 -6.94 -2.85
C ILE A 295 -29.00 -5.42 -2.86
N LYS A 296 -30.07 -4.77 -2.38
CA LYS A 296 -30.10 -3.32 -2.26
C LYS A 296 -29.34 -2.87 -1.01
N PRO A 297 -28.61 -1.74 -1.07
CA PRO A 297 -28.07 -1.14 0.13
C PRO A 297 -29.18 -0.85 1.14
N THR A 298 -28.87 -0.99 2.43
CA THR A 298 -29.80 -0.63 3.51
C THR A 298 -29.47 0.77 4.04
N PRO A 299 -30.39 1.44 4.76
CA PRO A 299 -30.09 2.70 5.46
C PRO A 299 -29.02 2.60 6.57
N SER A 300 -28.56 1.38 6.90
CA SER A 300 -27.49 1.18 7.88
C SER A 300 -26.14 1.60 7.32
N VAL A 301 -25.42 2.39 8.09
CA VAL A 301 -24.12 2.98 7.74
C VAL A 301 -23.06 2.68 8.77
N ALA A 302 -21.82 2.55 8.29
CA ALA A 302 -20.62 2.60 9.09
C ALA A 302 -20.08 4.04 9.10
N ILE A 303 -19.74 4.55 10.28
CA ILE A 303 -19.26 5.92 10.46
C ILE A 303 -17.87 5.88 11.07
N LYS A 304 -16.86 6.12 10.24
CA LYS A 304 -15.45 6.13 10.64
C LYS A 304 -15.04 7.56 10.99
N ILE A 305 -14.50 7.75 12.19
CA ILE A 305 -14.17 9.08 12.74
C ILE A 305 -12.74 9.08 13.25
N LEU A 306 -11.94 10.03 12.77
CA LEU A 306 -10.54 10.19 13.18
C LEU A 306 -10.44 10.48 14.69
N HIS A 307 -9.37 10.01 15.34
CA HIS A 307 -9.09 10.37 16.72
C HIS A 307 -8.72 11.87 16.85
N PRO A 308 -9.03 12.50 17.99
CA PRO A 308 -8.75 13.92 18.20
C PRO A 308 -7.25 14.22 18.06
N ASN A 309 -6.94 15.27 17.31
CA ASN A 309 -5.57 15.75 17.05
C ASN A 309 -4.62 14.73 16.38
N VAL A 310 -5.13 13.60 15.87
CA VAL A 310 -4.28 12.54 15.28
C VAL A 310 -3.43 13.08 14.11
N ALA A 311 -4.02 13.93 13.27
CA ALA A 311 -3.33 14.56 12.14
C ALA A 311 -2.13 15.41 12.60
N LYS A 312 -2.28 16.19 13.68
CA LYS A 312 -1.20 17.02 14.24
C LYS A 312 -0.08 16.15 14.82
N ILE A 313 -0.42 15.06 15.51
CA ILE A 313 0.56 14.12 16.07
C ILE A 313 1.37 13.49 14.94
N ILE A 314 0.70 12.97 13.91
CA ILE A 314 1.34 12.36 12.75
C ILE A 314 2.24 13.36 12.02
N GLU A 315 1.77 14.60 11.82
CA GLU A 315 2.58 15.64 11.18
C GLU A 315 3.88 15.92 11.96
N ARG A 316 3.82 16.00 13.28
CA ARG A 316 5.00 16.18 14.15
C ARG A 316 5.94 14.99 14.07
N ASP A 317 5.40 13.78 14.13
CA ASP A 317 6.21 12.56 14.02
C ASP A 317 6.93 12.49 12.67
N LEU A 318 6.25 12.80 11.57
CA LEU A 318 6.86 12.84 10.23
C LEU A 318 7.94 13.92 10.11
N LYS A 319 7.75 15.10 10.72
CA LYS A 319 8.80 16.14 10.79
C LYS A 319 10.05 15.61 11.50
N LEU A 320 9.87 14.94 12.64
CA LEU A 320 10.98 14.35 13.40
C LEU A 320 11.65 13.21 12.62
N MET A 321 10.88 12.30 12.02
CA MET A 321 11.40 11.21 11.20
C MET A 321 12.22 11.75 10.02
N LYS A 322 11.73 12.80 9.35
CA LYS A 322 12.46 13.44 8.24
C LYS A 322 13.76 14.07 8.72
N PHE A 323 13.77 14.72 9.87
CA PHE A 323 15.00 15.25 10.45
C PHE A 323 16.03 14.13 10.71
N PHE A 324 15.63 13.05 11.38
CA PHE A 324 16.53 11.94 11.72
C PHE A 324 16.95 11.10 10.50
N SER A 325 16.13 10.97 9.47
CA SER A 325 16.50 10.25 8.26
C SER A 325 17.68 10.90 7.53
N HIS A 326 17.73 12.23 7.49
CA HIS A 326 18.85 12.97 6.91
C HIS A 326 20.11 12.82 7.78
N LEU A 327 19.98 12.81 9.11
CA LEU A 327 21.10 12.58 10.03
C LEU A 327 21.71 11.18 9.82
N ILE A 328 20.87 10.15 9.69
CA ILE A 328 21.33 8.76 9.49
C ILE A 328 22.05 8.62 8.14
N ASN A 329 21.61 9.34 7.11
CA ASN A 329 22.21 9.28 5.79
C ASN A 329 23.64 9.86 5.73
N LEU A 330 24.08 10.56 6.79
CA LEU A 330 25.46 11.04 6.90
C LEU A 330 26.46 9.92 7.26
N PHE A 331 25.98 8.76 7.72
CA PHE A 331 26.85 7.64 8.05
C PHE A 331 27.27 6.88 6.78
N PRO A 332 28.58 6.59 6.59
CA PRO A 332 29.07 5.85 5.44
C PRO A 332 28.37 4.49 5.28
N GLY A 333 27.86 4.20 4.08
CA GLY A 333 27.13 2.96 3.78
C GLY A 333 25.62 2.99 4.06
N ALA A 334 25.09 4.04 4.72
CA ALA A 334 23.65 4.20 4.93
C ALA A 334 22.90 4.68 3.68
N GLU A 335 23.60 5.28 2.71
CA GLU A 335 23.04 5.80 1.44
C GLU A 335 22.25 4.73 0.66
N TRP A 336 22.71 3.47 0.71
CA TRP A 336 22.03 2.34 0.08
C TRP A 336 20.61 2.10 0.63
N LEU A 337 20.37 2.43 1.91
CA LEU A 337 19.07 2.26 2.55
C LEU A 337 18.08 3.37 2.23
N SER A 338 18.54 4.53 1.75
CA SER A 338 17.68 5.63 1.25
C SER A 338 16.54 5.99 2.21
N PHE A 339 16.88 6.15 3.49
CA PHE A 339 15.92 6.45 4.56
C PHE A 339 15.09 7.72 4.32
N PRO A 340 15.63 8.83 3.77
CA PRO A 340 14.82 10.00 3.47
C PRO A 340 13.65 9.70 2.53
N GLU A 341 13.90 8.91 1.49
CA GLU A 341 12.89 8.49 0.51
C GLU A 341 11.84 7.59 1.16
N GLU A 342 12.25 6.65 2.01
CA GLU A 342 11.34 5.77 2.73
C GLU A 342 10.45 6.54 3.72
N VAL A 343 11.01 7.53 4.42
CA VAL A 343 10.22 8.40 5.30
C VAL A 343 9.23 9.25 4.51
N GLU A 344 9.61 9.76 3.33
CA GLU A 344 8.70 10.53 2.49
C GLU A 344 7.53 9.67 1.98
N MET A 345 7.82 8.45 1.51
CA MET A 345 6.80 7.49 1.07
C MET A 345 5.86 7.08 2.20
N PHE A 346 6.43 6.69 3.34
CA PHE A 346 5.65 6.38 4.54
C PHE A 346 4.79 7.60 4.95
N GLY A 347 5.34 8.80 4.86
CA GLY A 347 4.62 10.05 5.09
C GLY A 347 3.44 10.26 4.13
N GLN A 348 3.57 9.89 2.86
CA GLN A 348 2.48 9.95 1.89
C GLN A 348 1.36 8.95 2.22
N LEU A 349 1.72 7.71 2.60
CA LEU A 349 0.75 6.70 3.05
C LEU A 349 -0.01 7.18 4.30
N MET A 350 0.71 7.71 5.30
CA MET A 350 0.10 8.25 6.52
C MET A 350 -0.81 9.45 6.24
N LYS A 351 -0.42 10.35 5.33
CA LYS A 351 -1.27 11.46 4.88
C LYS A 351 -2.52 11.00 4.14
N SER A 352 -2.48 9.83 3.48
CA SER A 352 -3.68 9.23 2.86
C SER A 352 -4.67 8.76 3.92
N GLN A 353 -4.16 8.13 4.98
CA GLN A 353 -4.96 7.54 6.07
C GLN A 353 -5.67 8.57 6.97
N ILE A 354 -5.22 9.83 6.99
CA ILE A 354 -5.82 10.90 7.81
C ILE A 354 -6.71 11.87 7.02
N ASP A 355 -6.98 11.58 5.75
CA ASP A 355 -7.96 12.31 4.95
C ASP A 355 -9.01 11.33 4.44
N LEU A 356 -10.07 11.15 5.24
CA LEU A 356 -11.10 10.14 4.98
C LEU A 356 -11.90 10.38 3.69
N ARG A 357 -11.79 11.57 3.09
CA ARG A 357 -12.36 11.84 1.76
C ARG A 357 -11.68 11.02 0.67
N LYS A 358 -10.39 10.73 0.81
CA LYS A 358 -9.65 9.88 -0.14
C LYS A 358 -10.20 8.47 -0.12
N GLU A 359 -10.41 7.91 1.08
CA GLU A 359 -11.02 6.59 1.25
C GLU A 359 -12.42 6.55 0.65
N SER A 360 -13.24 7.57 0.92
CA SER A 360 -14.57 7.76 0.31
C SER A 360 -14.53 7.75 -1.23
N GLN A 361 -13.58 8.47 -1.83
CA GLN A 361 -13.39 8.51 -3.29
C GLN A 361 -12.90 7.17 -3.85
N ASN A 362 -12.03 6.47 -3.11
CA ASN A 362 -11.52 5.17 -3.52
C ASN A 362 -12.63 4.11 -3.54
N LEU A 363 -13.53 4.11 -2.54
CA LEU A 363 -14.71 3.24 -2.52
C LEU A 363 -15.61 3.48 -3.73
N MET A 364 -15.84 4.74 -4.09
CA MET A 364 -16.65 5.10 -5.25
C MET A 364 -16.04 4.57 -6.56
N GLU A 365 -14.72 4.69 -6.74
CA GLU A 365 -14.06 4.13 -7.93
C GLU A 365 -14.09 2.60 -7.91
N PHE A 366 -13.92 1.95 -6.76
CA PHE A 366 -14.06 0.49 -6.66
C PHE A 366 -15.46 0.00 -7.00
N GLU A 367 -16.50 0.66 -6.49
CA GLU A 367 -17.89 0.33 -6.83
C GLU A 367 -18.12 0.42 -8.36
N LYS A 368 -17.51 1.42 -9.01
CA LYS A 368 -17.59 1.60 -10.46
C LYS A 368 -16.81 0.55 -11.25
N TYR A 369 -15.60 0.14 -10.81
CA TYR A 369 -14.81 -0.91 -11.46
C TYR A 369 -15.50 -2.27 -11.33
N PHE A 370 -16.08 -2.57 -10.16
CA PHE A 370 -16.71 -3.86 -9.85
C PHE A 370 -18.23 -3.88 -10.08
N LYS A 371 -18.81 -2.86 -10.72
CA LYS A 371 -20.25 -2.81 -11.03
C LYS A 371 -20.79 -3.99 -11.84
N PHE A 372 -19.93 -4.75 -12.54
CA PHE A 372 -20.34 -5.94 -13.32
C PHE A 372 -20.00 -7.26 -12.62
N ARG A 373 -19.50 -7.23 -11.39
CA ARG A 373 -19.03 -8.37 -10.59
C ARG A 373 -19.85 -8.47 -9.32
N GLN A 374 -20.84 -9.35 -9.32
CA GLN A 374 -21.77 -9.55 -8.18
C GLN A 374 -21.16 -10.38 -7.04
N ASP A 375 -20.02 -11.03 -7.29
CA ASP A 375 -19.27 -11.85 -6.34
C ASP A 375 -18.32 -11.04 -5.43
N ILE A 376 -18.11 -9.76 -5.77
CA ILE A 376 -17.19 -8.84 -5.10
C ILE A 376 -17.90 -7.53 -4.78
N ASN A 377 -17.82 -7.08 -3.53
CA ASN A 377 -18.56 -5.93 -3.05
C ASN A 377 -17.67 -4.97 -2.24
N PHE A 378 -17.95 -3.68 -2.38
CA PHE A 378 -17.31 -2.58 -1.66
C PHE A 378 -18.41 -1.69 -1.06
N PRO A 379 -18.28 -1.21 0.20
CA PRO A 379 -19.24 -0.29 0.80
C PRO A 379 -19.52 0.94 -0.08
N ARG A 380 -20.79 1.29 -0.28
CA ARG A 380 -21.15 2.52 -1.00
C ARG A 380 -20.89 3.74 -0.10
N PRO A 381 -20.03 4.69 -0.51
CA PRO A 381 -19.75 5.88 0.29
C PRO A 381 -20.86 6.93 0.14
N ILE A 382 -21.16 7.65 1.23
CA ILE A 382 -22.06 8.82 1.20
C ILE A 382 -21.21 10.09 1.21
N LEU A 383 -20.92 10.59 0.00
CA LEU A 383 -19.99 11.71 -0.18
C LEU A 383 -20.44 13.01 0.50
N ASN A 384 -21.75 13.27 0.54
CA ASN A 384 -22.30 14.53 1.05
C ASN A 384 -21.99 14.77 2.53
N TYR A 385 -21.76 13.70 3.29
CA TYR A 385 -21.45 13.75 4.73
C TYR A 385 -20.04 13.25 5.05
N SER A 386 -19.24 12.92 4.02
CA SER A 386 -17.86 12.51 4.19
C SER A 386 -16.93 13.72 4.11
N SER A 387 -16.11 13.89 5.14
CA SER A 387 -15.17 15.00 5.32
C SER A 387 -13.76 14.47 5.60
N LYS A 388 -12.79 15.35 5.90
CA LYS A 388 -11.44 14.91 6.27
C LYS A 388 -11.45 14.02 7.52
N GLU A 389 -12.36 14.29 8.45
CA GLU A 389 -12.41 13.68 9.78
C GLU A 389 -13.49 12.60 9.93
N VAL A 390 -14.43 12.51 8.97
CA VAL A 390 -15.55 11.56 8.97
C VAL A 390 -15.67 10.89 7.61
N LEU A 391 -15.82 9.57 7.59
CA LEU A 391 -16.31 8.82 6.44
C LEU A 391 -17.64 8.18 6.83
N VAL A 392 -18.64 8.38 5.99
CA VAL A 392 -19.94 7.71 6.08
C VAL A 392 -20.05 6.79 4.88
N GLU A 393 -20.24 5.51 5.13
CA GLU A 393 -20.33 4.46 4.11
C GLU A 393 -21.41 3.45 4.50
N GLU A 394 -21.87 2.66 3.55
CA GLU A 394 -22.79 1.56 3.80
C GLU A 394 -22.23 0.54 4.80
N PHE A 395 -23.05 0.13 5.75
CA PHE A 395 -22.73 -0.98 6.63
C PHE A 395 -23.10 -2.30 5.94
N ILE A 396 -22.10 -3.11 5.63
CA ILE A 396 -22.29 -4.45 5.08
C ILE A 396 -22.13 -5.48 6.20
N ASP A 397 -23.21 -6.20 6.51
CA ASP A 397 -23.19 -7.24 7.52
C ASP A 397 -22.55 -8.53 6.99
N ALA A 398 -21.28 -8.76 7.36
CA ALA A 398 -20.49 -9.88 6.86
C ALA A 398 -19.55 -10.45 7.94
N ILE A 399 -18.91 -11.59 7.66
CA ILE A 399 -18.02 -12.28 8.60
C ILE A 399 -16.56 -12.03 8.20
N GLY A 400 -15.71 -11.54 9.11
CA GLY A 400 -14.31 -11.30 8.78
C GLY A 400 -13.56 -12.57 8.33
N LEU A 401 -12.73 -12.47 7.30
CA LEU A 401 -11.98 -13.60 6.73
C LEU A 401 -11.07 -14.30 7.75
N LYS A 402 -10.55 -13.55 8.73
CA LYS A 402 -9.80 -14.10 9.88
C LYS A 402 -10.50 -15.27 10.57
N LEU A 403 -11.83 -15.28 10.57
CA LEU A 403 -12.59 -16.33 11.22
C LEU A 403 -12.55 -17.64 10.42
N PHE A 404 -12.71 -17.56 9.10
CA PHE A 404 -12.53 -18.70 8.19
C PHE A 404 -11.09 -19.24 8.25
N LEU A 405 -10.09 -18.36 8.29
CA LEU A 405 -8.69 -18.77 8.46
C LEU A 405 -8.39 -19.46 9.80
N LYS A 406 -9.14 -19.14 10.86
CA LYS A 406 -8.93 -19.69 12.21
C LYS A 406 -9.74 -20.96 12.46
N ALA A 407 -11.00 -20.96 12.03
CA ALA A 407 -11.96 -22.04 12.26
C ALA A 407 -12.01 -23.06 11.10
N GLY A 408 -11.43 -22.73 9.95
CA GLY A 408 -11.59 -23.44 8.67
C GLY A 408 -12.81 -22.92 7.91
N GLY A 409 -12.71 -22.76 6.59
CA GLY A 409 -13.87 -22.42 5.74
C GLY A 409 -14.55 -23.62 5.10
N GLY A 410 -14.02 -24.83 5.34
CA GLY A 410 -14.63 -26.09 4.92
C GLY A 410 -14.85 -26.11 3.39
N PRO A 411 -16.07 -26.38 2.90
CA PRO A 411 -16.35 -26.45 1.46
C PRO A 411 -16.19 -25.10 0.74
N PHE A 412 -16.10 -23.98 1.46
CA PHE A 412 -15.98 -22.65 0.87
C PHE A 412 -14.53 -22.18 0.66
N ASP A 413 -13.54 -22.83 1.29
CA ASP A 413 -12.15 -22.34 1.31
C ASP A 413 -11.58 -22.14 -0.11
N HIS A 414 -11.77 -23.11 -0.99
CA HIS A 414 -11.34 -23.02 -2.39
C HIS A 414 -12.01 -21.86 -3.13
N ARG A 415 -13.34 -21.70 -2.99
CA ARG A 415 -14.10 -20.63 -3.65
C ARG A 415 -13.72 -19.24 -3.14
N ILE A 416 -13.59 -19.07 -1.82
CA ILE A 416 -13.16 -17.81 -1.19
C ILE A 416 -11.75 -17.44 -1.70
N SER A 417 -10.85 -18.42 -1.75
CA SER A 417 -9.48 -18.23 -2.24
C SER A 417 -9.46 -17.79 -3.71
N ASP A 418 -10.18 -18.49 -4.57
CA ASP A 418 -10.20 -18.22 -6.01
C ASP A 418 -10.84 -16.86 -6.33
N LEU A 419 -11.93 -16.49 -5.63
CA LEU A 419 -12.56 -15.18 -5.75
C LEU A 419 -11.61 -14.04 -5.35
N GLY A 420 -10.91 -14.20 -4.22
CA GLY A 420 -9.98 -13.18 -3.73
C GLY A 420 -8.81 -12.97 -4.69
N LEU A 421 -8.28 -14.06 -5.22
CA LEU A 421 -7.19 -14.04 -6.20
C LEU A 421 -7.61 -13.37 -7.51
N ASP A 422 -8.76 -13.76 -8.06
CA ASP A 422 -9.28 -13.21 -9.31
C ASP A 422 -9.60 -11.71 -9.17
N ALA A 423 -10.23 -11.29 -8.07
CA ALA A 423 -10.51 -9.88 -7.80
C ALA A 423 -9.24 -9.03 -7.75
N PHE A 424 -8.20 -9.53 -7.09
CA PHE A 424 -6.93 -8.83 -6.99
C PHE A 424 -6.17 -8.76 -8.31
N LEU A 425 -6.12 -9.85 -9.07
CA LEU A 425 -5.51 -9.85 -10.40
C LEU A 425 -6.25 -8.88 -11.34
N ASN A 426 -7.57 -8.77 -11.21
CA ASN A 426 -8.36 -7.78 -11.95
C ASN A 426 -7.98 -6.34 -11.54
N MET A 427 -7.92 -6.05 -10.24
CA MET A 427 -7.46 -4.74 -9.72
C MET A 427 -6.07 -4.35 -10.25
N LEU A 428 -5.16 -5.32 -10.29
CA LEU A 428 -3.76 -5.11 -10.66
C LEU A 428 -3.56 -4.98 -12.17
N LEU A 429 -4.03 -5.95 -12.95
CA LEU A 429 -3.70 -6.07 -14.36
C LEU A 429 -4.66 -5.27 -15.26
N ILE A 430 -5.94 -5.25 -14.90
CA ILE A 430 -6.99 -4.64 -15.72
C ILE A 430 -7.22 -3.19 -15.28
N ASP A 431 -7.56 -2.98 -14.00
CA ASP A 431 -7.99 -1.68 -13.50
C ASP A 431 -6.82 -0.74 -13.20
N ASN A 432 -5.61 -1.27 -12.93
CA ASN A 432 -4.46 -0.51 -12.45
C ASN A 432 -4.81 0.36 -11.23
N PHE A 433 -5.66 -0.18 -10.35
CA PHE A 433 -6.17 0.47 -9.16
C PHE A 433 -6.29 -0.58 -8.06
N VAL A 434 -5.21 -0.71 -7.27
CA VAL A 434 -5.02 -1.84 -6.36
C VAL A 434 -5.26 -1.43 -4.91
N HIS A 435 -6.06 -2.23 -4.20
CA HIS A 435 -6.15 -2.14 -2.75
C HIS A 435 -4.82 -2.54 -2.10
N ALA A 436 -4.04 -1.57 -1.64
CA ALA A 436 -2.66 -1.79 -1.22
C ALA A 436 -2.54 -2.50 0.14
N ASP A 437 -3.59 -2.44 0.98
CA ASP A 437 -3.62 -3.01 2.34
C ASP A 437 -4.57 -4.21 2.45
N LEU A 438 -4.48 -5.14 1.50
CA LEU A 438 -5.36 -6.30 1.40
C LEU A 438 -4.94 -7.44 2.34
N HIS A 439 -5.17 -7.27 3.64
CA HIS A 439 -4.95 -8.30 4.66
C HIS A 439 -6.27 -8.90 5.17
N PRO A 440 -6.29 -10.05 5.86
CA PRO A 440 -7.53 -10.73 6.26
C PRO A 440 -8.48 -9.96 7.18
N GLY A 441 -8.05 -8.80 7.70
CA GLY A 441 -8.88 -7.92 8.51
C GLY A 441 -9.71 -6.94 7.68
N ASN A 442 -9.32 -6.72 6.42
CA ASN A 442 -9.99 -5.84 5.45
C ASN A 442 -10.80 -6.64 4.41
N ILE A 443 -10.91 -7.96 4.62
CA ILE A 443 -11.71 -8.86 3.79
C ILE A 443 -12.75 -9.51 4.68
N MET A 444 -14.00 -9.45 4.26
CA MET A 444 -15.12 -10.12 4.89
C MET A 444 -15.78 -11.05 3.87
N VAL A 445 -16.48 -12.05 4.37
CA VAL A 445 -17.19 -13.07 3.59
C VAL A 445 -18.65 -13.01 3.97
N LYS A 446 -19.50 -12.95 2.97
CA LYS A 446 -20.95 -13.06 3.09
C LYS A 446 -21.40 -14.28 2.30
N LEU A 447 -22.30 -15.08 2.85
CA LEU A 447 -22.83 -16.27 2.18
C LEU A 447 -24.26 -15.96 1.74
N TYR A 448 -24.54 -16.06 0.46
CA TYR A 448 -25.88 -15.80 -0.10
C TYR A 448 -26.36 -17.02 -0.89
N LYS A 449 -27.68 -17.13 -1.05
CA LYS A 449 -28.28 -18.19 -1.85
C LYS A 449 -28.59 -17.68 -3.25
N PRO A 450 -27.92 -18.18 -4.31
CA PRO A 450 -28.21 -17.76 -5.68
C PRO A 450 -29.59 -18.23 -6.12
N THR A 451 -30.23 -17.47 -7.00
CA THR A 451 -31.54 -17.85 -7.56
C THR A 451 -31.33 -18.67 -8.85
N PRO A 452 -31.99 -19.83 -9.01
CA PRO A 452 -31.84 -20.63 -10.22
C PRO A 452 -32.36 -19.89 -11.46
N ARG A 453 -31.52 -19.82 -12.51
CA ARG A 453 -31.83 -19.11 -13.75
C ARG A 453 -32.77 -19.95 -14.62
N ASN A 454 -33.99 -19.47 -14.91
CA ASN A 454 -34.86 -20.09 -15.91
C ASN A 454 -34.60 -19.44 -17.29
N PRO A 455 -33.95 -20.13 -18.24
CA PRO A 455 -33.46 -19.52 -19.48
C PRO A 455 -34.57 -18.92 -20.35
N LEU A 456 -35.78 -19.50 -20.33
CA LEU A 456 -36.96 -18.96 -21.04
C LEU A 456 -37.42 -17.64 -20.43
N ARG A 457 -37.43 -17.55 -19.10
CA ARG A 457 -37.82 -16.33 -18.37
C ARG A 457 -36.79 -15.22 -18.54
N THR A 458 -35.50 -15.55 -18.55
CA THR A 458 -34.43 -14.59 -18.83
C THR A 458 -34.52 -14.06 -20.27
N LEU A 459 -34.80 -14.92 -21.26
CA LEU A 459 -34.98 -14.50 -22.65
C LEU A 459 -36.21 -13.61 -22.82
N TRP A 460 -37.32 -13.96 -22.17
CA TRP A 460 -38.54 -13.15 -22.15
C TRP A 460 -38.29 -11.77 -21.54
N ARG A 461 -37.64 -11.71 -20.37
CA ARG A 461 -37.25 -10.43 -19.72
C ARG A 461 -36.35 -9.57 -20.59
N LYS A 462 -35.40 -10.18 -21.31
CA LYS A 462 -34.53 -9.47 -22.27
C LYS A 462 -35.31 -8.89 -23.44
N LEU A 463 -36.38 -9.58 -23.89
CA LEU A 463 -37.29 -9.07 -24.93
C LEU A 463 -38.21 -7.97 -24.40
N THR A 464 -38.75 -8.12 -23.19
CA THR A 464 -39.71 -7.17 -22.58
C THR A 464 -39.07 -6.00 -21.84
N HIS A 465 -37.73 -5.95 -21.72
CA HIS A 465 -36.99 -4.96 -20.93
C HIS A 465 -37.44 -4.90 -19.45
N GLU A 466 -37.89 -6.04 -18.90
CA GLU A 466 -38.28 -6.13 -17.49
C GLU A 466 -37.05 -6.05 -16.57
N PRO A 467 -37.12 -5.29 -15.46
CA PRO A 467 -36.04 -5.18 -14.48
C PRO A 467 -35.66 -6.54 -13.88
N GLU A 468 -34.41 -6.66 -13.41
CA GLU A 468 -33.91 -7.87 -12.73
C GLU A 468 -34.67 -8.14 -11.42
N PRO A 469 -34.88 -9.42 -11.04
CA PRO A 469 -35.44 -9.75 -9.74
C PRO A 469 -34.44 -9.29 -8.67
N GLU A 470 -34.89 -8.34 -7.87
CA GLU A 470 -34.22 -7.93 -6.65
C GLU A 470 -34.26 -9.08 -5.64
N ALA A 471 -33.29 -9.12 -4.73
CA ALA A 471 -33.37 -10.03 -3.59
C ALA A 471 -34.70 -9.77 -2.86
N THR A 472 -35.47 -10.82 -2.58
CA THR A 472 -36.67 -10.63 -1.76
C THR A 472 -36.25 -10.28 -0.33
N ALA A 473 -37.08 -9.52 0.39
CA ALA A 473 -36.83 -9.20 1.81
C ALA A 473 -36.58 -10.46 2.66
N GLU A 474 -37.18 -11.60 2.26
CA GLU A 474 -36.95 -12.90 2.88
C GLU A 474 -35.54 -13.45 2.62
N GLN A 475 -35.01 -13.33 1.39
CA GLN A 475 -33.64 -13.73 1.05
C GLN A 475 -32.60 -12.87 1.77
N GLU A 476 -32.86 -11.56 1.92
CA GLU A 476 -32.01 -10.65 2.69
C GLU A 476 -32.00 -11.02 4.18
N ALA A 477 -33.18 -11.27 4.76
CA ALA A 477 -33.30 -11.71 6.15
C ALA A 477 -32.59 -13.05 6.40
N GLN A 478 -32.72 -14.02 5.49
CA GLN A 478 -32.00 -15.30 5.58
C GLN A 478 -30.48 -15.11 5.55
N THR A 479 -30.00 -14.21 4.68
CA THR A 479 -28.56 -13.93 4.58
C THR A 479 -28.00 -13.31 5.86
N ILE A 480 -28.74 -12.36 6.45
CA ILE A 480 -28.40 -11.75 7.73
C ILE A 480 -28.41 -12.80 8.86
N GLU A 481 -29.44 -13.66 8.91
CA GLU A 481 -29.54 -14.73 9.90
C GLU A 481 -28.33 -15.69 9.84
N VAL A 482 -27.91 -16.08 8.64
CA VAL A 482 -26.72 -16.92 8.43
C VAL A 482 -25.46 -16.26 9.01
N VAL A 483 -25.27 -14.96 8.75
CA VAL A 483 -24.14 -14.20 9.29
C VAL A 483 -24.14 -14.20 10.82
N HIS A 484 -25.27 -13.91 11.44
CA HIS A 484 -25.40 -13.90 12.91
C HIS A 484 -25.20 -15.29 13.53
N LYS A 485 -25.77 -16.33 12.92
CA LYS A 485 -25.64 -17.71 13.37
C LYS A 485 -24.18 -18.18 13.32
N LEU A 486 -23.49 -17.94 12.20
CA LEU A 486 -22.07 -18.27 12.06
C LEU A 486 -21.21 -17.51 13.08
N ARG A 487 -21.44 -16.21 13.30
CA ARG A 487 -20.73 -15.44 14.34
C ARG A 487 -20.93 -16.02 15.75
N ALA A 488 -22.12 -16.53 16.06
CA ALA A 488 -22.39 -17.19 17.33
C ALA A 488 -21.65 -18.53 17.43
N LEU A 489 -21.72 -19.36 16.38
CA LEU A 489 -21.09 -20.68 16.32
C LEU A 489 -19.57 -20.63 16.41
N ALA A 490 -18.97 -19.59 15.84
CA ALA A 490 -17.55 -19.29 15.96
C ALA A 490 -17.03 -19.16 17.41
N ARG A 491 -17.92 -18.85 18.37
CA ARG A 491 -17.58 -18.79 19.79
C ARG A 491 -17.73 -20.13 20.50
N THR A 492 -18.57 -21.03 19.99
CA THR A 492 -18.92 -22.31 20.64
C THR A 492 -18.00 -23.47 20.28
N GLY A 493 -17.36 -23.47 19.10
CA GLY A 493 -16.36 -24.49 18.72
C GLY A 493 -16.32 -24.81 17.21
N PRO A 494 -15.23 -25.45 16.72
CA PRO A 494 -15.01 -25.69 15.30
C PRO A 494 -15.93 -26.73 14.65
N GLU A 495 -16.43 -27.71 15.42
CA GLU A 495 -17.30 -28.78 14.87
C GLU A 495 -18.66 -28.24 14.42
N ALA A 496 -19.35 -27.49 15.30
CA ALA A 496 -20.65 -26.90 14.98
C ALA A 496 -20.55 -25.85 13.86
N TRP A 497 -19.43 -25.13 13.80
CA TRP A 497 -19.11 -24.22 12.70
C TRP A 497 -18.99 -24.96 11.37
N THR A 498 -18.23 -26.06 11.33
CA THR A 498 -17.99 -26.84 10.11
C THR A 498 -19.29 -27.49 9.61
N ALA A 499 -20.07 -28.09 10.52
CA ALA A 499 -21.35 -28.71 10.17
C ALA A 499 -22.35 -27.70 9.58
N GLU A 500 -22.37 -26.47 10.10
CA GLU A 500 -23.22 -25.42 9.53
C GLU A 500 -22.74 -24.99 8.14
N LEU A 501 -21.43 -24.89 7.90
CA LEU A 501 -20.90 -24.58 6.57
C LEU A 501 -21.22 -25.70 5.55
N GLU A 502 -21.12 -26.98 5.96
CA GLU A 502 -21.52 -28.11 5.12
C GLU A 502 -23.02 -28.08 4.80
N ARG A 503 -23.87 -27.72 5.76
CA ARG A 503 -25.32 -27.52 5.54
C ARG A 503 -25.56 -26.41 4.51
N LEU A 504 -24.91 -25.26 4.67
CA LEU A 504 -25.06 -24.13 3.77
C LEU A 504 -24.58 -24.47 2.35
N ASP A 505 -23.49 -25.21 2.21
CA ASP A 505 -23.01 -25.66 0.90
C ASP A 505 -23.99 -26.65 0.25
N ALA A 506 -24.53 -27.60 1.01
CA ALA A 506 -25.56 -28.52 0.53
C ALA A 506 -26.85 -27.81 0.10
N GLU A 507 -27.19 -26.69 0.74
CA GLU A 507 -28.29 -25.81 0.35
C GLU A 507 -27.98 -24.89 -0.84
N GLY A 508 -26.74 -24.93 -1.33
CA GLY A 508 -26.28 -24.22 -2.53
C GLY A 508 -25.89 -22.77 -2.31
N TYR A 509 -25.57 -22.37 -1.08
CA TYR A 509 -25.04 -21.04 -0.80
C TYR A 509 -23.69 -20.83 -1.51
N GLU A 510 -23.40 -19.59 -1.88
CA GLU A 510 -22.13 -19.19 -2.49
C GLU A 510 -21.52 -18.01 -1.72
N PRO A 511 -20.18 -17.88 -1.71
CA PRO A 511 -19.50 -16.77 -1.07
C PRO A 511 -19.48 -15.50 -1.94
N GLU A 512 -19.66 -14.36 -1.29
CA GLU A 512 -19.41 -13.00 -1.76
C GLU A 512 -18.29 -12.41 -0.90
N LEU A 513 -17.28 -11.81 -1.53
CA LEU A 513 -16.22 -11.12 -0.80
C LEU A 513 -16.53 -9.63 -0.67
N VAL A 514 -16.42 -9.12 0.55
CA VAL A 514 -16.60 -7.71 0.87
C VAL A 514 -15.25 -7.13 1.28
N PHE A 515 -14.77 -6.14 0.53
CA PHE A 515 -13.53 -5.43 0.83
C PHE A 515 -13.83 -4.12 1.54
N ILE A 516 -13.14 -3.86 2.65
CA ILE A 516 -13.29 -2.66 3.49
C ILE A 516 -11.93 -1.97 3.69
N ASP A 517 -11.92 -0.74 4.21
CA ASP A 517 -10.70 0.05 4.48
C ASP A 517 -9.83 0.32 3.22
N SER A 518 -10.44 0.89 2.19
CA SER A 518 -9.74 1.31 0.95
C SER A 518 -8.95 2.61 1.10
N GLY A 519 -8.43 2.90 2.29
CA GLY A 519 -7.68 4.12 2.57
C GLY A 519 -6.30 4.17 1.89
N LEU A 520 -5.78 3.01 1.47
CA LEU A 520 -4.51 2.87 0.75
C LEU A 520 -4.75 2.22 -0.62
N ILE A 521 -4.43 2.99 -1.66
CA ILE A 521 -4.46 2.53 -3.04
C ILE A 521 -3.09 2.69 -3.65
N THR A 522 -2.72 1.75 -4.52
CA THR A 522 -1.58 1.86 -5.41
C THR A 522 -2.06 1.88 -6.85
N THR A 523 -1.55 2.82 -7.63
CA THR A 523 -1.76 2.91 -9.09
C THR A 523 -0.39 3.02 -9.73
N LEU A 524 -0.19 2.38 -10.88
CA LEU A 524 1.06 2.52 -11.63
C LEU A 524 0.92 3.66 -12.64
N SER A 525 1.93 4.51 -12.73
CA SER A 525 2.03 5.50 -13.83
C SER A 525 2.03 4.77 -15.18
N PRO A 526 1.64 5.41 -16.31
CA PRO A 526 1.63 4.73 -17.62
C PRO A 526 2.96 4.05 -17.98
N LYS A 527 4.09 4.72 -17.69
CA LYS A 527 5.43 4.17 -17.88
C LYS A 527 5.68 2.97 -16.95
N ASN A 528 5.32 3.07 -15.67
CA ASN A 528 5.50 1.99 -14.71
C ASN A 528 4.58 0.80 -14.99
N ARG A 529 3.38 1.05 -15.52
CA ARG A 529 2.44 0.00 -15.95
C ARG A 529 3.02 -0.76 -17.14
N GLN A 530 3.52 -0.07 -18.16
CA GLN A 530 4.20 -0.73 -19.29
C GLN A 530 5.40 -1.56 -18.80
N ASN A 531 6.23 -0.96 -17.96
CA ASN A 531 7.38 -1.64 -17.37
C ASN A 531 6.97 -2.88 -16.58
N PHE A 532 5.88 -2.80 -15.84
CA PHE A 532 5.32 -3.90 -15.08
C PHE A 532 4.81 -5.01 -16.01
N LEU A 533 4.04 -4.67 -17.04
CA LEU A 533 3.47 -5.64 -17.99
C LEU A 533 4.55 -6.39 -18.76
N GLU A 534 5.61 -5.72 -19.23
CA GLU A 534 6.72 -6.38 -19.91
C GLU A 534 7.55 -7.29 -18.98
N LEU A 535 7.72 -6.88 -17.72
CA LEU A 535 8.37 -7.73 -16.73
C LEU A 535 7.48 -8.95 -16.41
N PHE A 536 6.18 -8.74 -16.27
CA PHE A 536 5.21 -9.81 -16.02
C PHE A 536 5.12 -10.78 -17.21
N GLU A 537 5.18 -10.26 -18.45
CA GLU A 537 5.25 -11.05 -19.69
C GLU A 537 6.50 -11.94 -19.68
N ALA A 538 7.68 -11.38 -19.39
CA ALA A 538 8.92 -12.15 -19.31
C ALA A 538 8.85 -13.27 -18.25
N ILE A 539 8.29 -12.97 -17.08
CA ILE A 539 8.08 -13.97 -16.01
C ILE A 539 7.09 -15.06 -16.47
N ALA A 540 5.97 -14.69 -17.09
CA ALA A 540 4.96 -15.63 -17.59
C ALA A 540 5.49 -16.54 -18.71
N ALA A 541 6.42 -16.04 -19.53
CA ALA A 541 7.13 -16.81 -20.54
C ALA A 541 8.27 -17.68 -19.96
N PHE A 542 8.51 -17.62 -18.65
CA PHE A 542 9.66 -18.23 -17.97
C PHE A 542 11.02 -17.77 -18.52
N ASP A 543 11.09 -16.55 -19.06
CA ASP A 543 12.30 -15.88 -19.52
C ASP A 543 12.88 -15.01 -18.38
N GLY A 544 13.53 -15.69 -17.43
CA GLY A 544 14.12 -15.02 -16.27
C GLY A 544 15.33 -14.15 -16.60
N TYR A 545 16.04 -14.40 -17.71
CA TYR A 545 17.15 -13.57 -18.15
C TYR A 545 16.65 -12.20 -18.61
N ARG A 546 15.63 -12.17 -19.49
CA ARG A 546 14.95 -10.93 -19.87
C ARG A 546 14.37 -10.24 -18.64
N ALA A 547 13.70 -10.96 -17.75
CA ALA A 547 13.16 -10.39 -16.51
C ALA A 547 14.27 -9.72 -15.66
N GLY A 548 15.42 -10.37 -15.51
CA GLY A 548 16.56 -9.83 -14.77
C GLY A 548 17.15 -8.56 -15.39
N LYS A 549 17.31 -8.51 -16.72
CA LYS A 549 17.76 -7.30 -17.43
C LYS A 549 16.76 -6.15 -17.27
N LEU A 550 15.46 -6.43 -17.45
CA LEU A 550 14.41 -5.44 -17.24
C LEU A 550 14.41 -4.89 -15.81
N MET A 551 14.66 -5.72 -14.80
CA MET A 551 14.75 -5.26 -13.40
C MET A 551 15.94 -4.32 -13.18
N VAL A 552 17.08 -4.55 -13.84
CA VAL A 552 18.28 -3.71 -13.72
C VAL A 552 18.10 -2.39 -14.48
N GLU A 553 17.66 -2.43 -15.73
CA GLU A 553 17.44 -1.25 -16.58
C GLU A 553 16.43 -0.26 -15.97
N ARG A 554 15.50 -0.76 -15.15
CA ARG A 554 14.37 -0.01 -14.61
C ARG A 554 14.48 0.27 -13.11
N CYS A 555 15.55 -0.16 -12.47
CA CYS A 555 15.80 0.18 -11.07
C CYS A 555 16.17 1.67 -10.94
N ARG A 556 16.06 2.23 -9.74
CA ARG A 556 16.30 3.66 -9.48
C ARG A 556 17.73 4.10 -9.73
N THR A 557 18.66 3.19 -9.54
CA THR A 557 20.11 3.45 -9.56
C THR A 557 20.83 2.34 -10.32
N PRO A 558 20.59 2.21 -11.64
CA PRO A 558 21.21 1.16 -12.46
C PRO A 558 22.74 1.21 -12.39
N GLU A 559 23.31 2.40 -12.21
CA GLU A 559 24.75 2.62 -12.06
C GLU A 559 25.36 2.06 -10.77
N LEU A 560 24.54 1.72 -9.77
CA LEU A 560 24.98 1.13 -8.49
C LEU A 560 24.82 -0.40 -8.46
N VAL A 561 24.25 -1.00 -9.51
CA VAL A 561 24.05 -2.44 -9.61
C VAL A 561 25.40 -3.15 -9.72
N LEU A 562 25.57 -4.19 -8.91
CA LEU A 562 26.77 -5.02 -8.91
C LEU A 562 26.53 -6.23 -9.80
N ASP A 563 27.37 -6.42 -10.81
CA ASP A 563 27.40 -7.62 -11.64
C ASP A 563 26.02 -7.99 -12.22
N GLU A 564 25.53 -7.14 -13.12
CA GLU A 564 24.22 -7.26 -13.80
C GLU A 564 24.02 -8.61 -14.49
N GLU A 565 25.06 -9.15 -15.15
CA GLU A 565 24.96 -10.41 -15.87
C GLU A 565 24.74 -11.59 -14.93
N THR A 566 25.49 -11.64 -13.81
CA THR A 566 25.27 -12.66 -12.78
C THR A 566 23.89 -12.53 -12.15
N PHE A 567 23.39 -11.30 -11.95
CA PHE A 567 22.03 -11.09 -11.48
C PHE A 567 21.00 -11.67 -12.47
N ALA A 568 21.09 -11.34 -13.76
CA ALA A 568 20.16 -11.84 -14.77
C ALA A 568 20.20 -13.37 -14.89
N LEU A 569 21.38 -13.99 -14.83
CA LEU A 569 21.52 -15.44 -14.81
C LEU A 569 20.89 -16.07 -13.56
N LYS A 570 21.02 -15.45 -12.38
CA LYS A 570 20.34 -15.92 -11.16
C LYS A 570 18.82 -15.90 -11.32
N ILE A 571 18.25 -14.83 -11.89
CA ILE A 571 16.81 -14.77 -12.16
C ILE A 571 16.39 -15.83 -13.19
N GLN A 572 17.19 -16.08 -14.24
CA GLN A 572 16.97 -17.18 -15.18
C GLN A 572 16.94 -18.55 -14.49
N HIS A 573 17.88 -18.83 -13.61
CA HIS A 573 17.91 -20.08 -12.85
C HIS A 573 16.66 -20.26 -11.98
N LEU A 574 16.18 -19.18 -11.34
CA LEU A 574 14.94 -19.21 -10.57
C LEU A 574 13.73 -19.48 -11.47
N ALA A 575 13.61 -18.78 -12.61
CA ALA A 575 12.52 -19.00 -13.56
C ALA A 575 12.49 -20.44 -14.10
N LEU A 576 13.65 -21.02 -14.43
CA LEU A 576 13.75 -22.42 -14.87
C LEU A 576 13.43 -23.42 -13.77
N ALA A 577 13.84 -23.14 -12.53
CA ALA A 577 13.49 -23.96 -11.38
C ALA A 577 11.97 -24.03 -11.22
N VAL A 578 11.28 -22.88 -11.33
CA VAL A 578 9.81 -22.85 -11.32
C VAL A 578 9.22 -23.64 -12.48
N LYS A 579 9.69 -23.40 -13.71
CA LYS A 579 9.22 -24.11 -14.92
C LYS A 579 9.35 -25.63 -14.80
N SER A 580 10.47 -26.12 -14.27
CA SER A 580 10.70 -27.58 -14.12
C SER A 580 9.81 -28.22 -13.06
N GLN A 581 9.34 -27.44 -12.09
CA GLN A 581 8.53 -27.90 -10.97
C GLN A 581 7.04 -27.68 -11.19
N THR A 582 6.60 -26.80 -12.10
CA THR A 582 5.18 -26.66 -12.46
C THR A 582 4.65 -27.87 -13.24
N PHE A 583 5.54 -28.59 -13.96
CA PHE A 583 5.19 -29.83 -14.66
C PHE A 583 5.35 -31.09 -13.80
N SER A 584 6.09 -30.99 -12.69
CA SER A 584 6.05 -32.00 -11.63
C SER A 584 4.84 -31.69 -10.75
N LEU A 585 4.08 -32.68 -10.28
CA LEU A 585 2.92 -32.45 -9.40
C LEU A 585 3.30 -31.93 -7.98
N ALA A 586 4.47 -31.29 -7.84
CA ALA A 586 4.99 -30.73 -6.61
C ALA A 586 4.51 -29.28 -6.45
N THR A 587 3.91 -28.96 -5.31
CA THR A 587 3.45 -27.61 -4.97
C THR A 587 4.62 -26.65 -4.78
N ILE A 588 4.98 -25.88 -5.80
CA ILE A 588 5.95 -24.78 -5.67
C ILE A 588 5.38 -23.79 -4.67
N LYS A 589 6.17 -23.40 -3.66
CA LYS A 589 5.85 -22.25 -2.81
C LYS A 589 6.42 -21.01 -3.46
N ILE A 590 5.58 -20.09 -3.96
CA ILE A 590 6.11 -18.86 -4.58
C ILE A 590 6.96 -18.06 -3.61
N SER A 591 6.64 -18.16 -2.32
CA SER A 591 7.35 -17.46 -1.25
C SER A 591 8.84 -17.78 -1.31
N ASP A 592 9.21 -19.01 -1.63
CA ASP A 592 10.60 -19.44 -1.70
C ASP A 592 11.29 -18.83 -2.92
N VAL A 593 10.59 -18.73 -4.06
CA VAL A 593 11.08 -18.09 -5.29
C VAL A 593 11.26 -16.59 -5.08
N LEU A 594 10.25 -15.92 -4.54
CA LEU A 594 10.28 -14.47 -4.31
C LEU A 594 11.28 -14.08 -3.24
N VAL A 595 11.47 -14.88 -2.18
CA VAL A 595 12.57 -14.70 -1.23
C VAL A 595 13.93 -14.83 -1.92
N ALA A 596 14.09 -15.77 -2.84
CA ALA A 596 15.33 -15.89 -3.61
C ALA A 596 15.55 -14.71 -4.57
N VAL A 597 14.50 -14.19 -5.21
CA VAL A 597 14.56 -12.96 -6.02
C VAL A 597 14.95 -11.75 -5.15
N LEU A 598 14.31 -11.56 -4.00
CA LEU A 598 14.64 -10.47 -3.06
C LEU A 598 16.07 -10.60 -2.51
N HIS A 599 16.56 -11.83 -2.31
CA HIS A 599 17.95 -12.07 -1.97
C HIS A 599 18.90 -11.64 -3.09
N ALA A 600 18.61 -12.02 -4.34
CA ALA A 600 19.43 -11.62 -5.50
C ALA A 600 19.42 -10.10 -5.68
N VAL A 601 18.25 -9.46 -5.56
CA VAL A 601 18.07 -8.00 -5.59
C VAL A 601 18.97 -7.33 -4.55
N ARG A 602 18.99 -7.86 -3.32
CA ARG A 602 19.83 -7.33 -2.24
C ARG A 602 21.31 -7.57 -2.46
N GLU A 603 21.70 -8.75 -2.93
CA GLU A 603 23.10 -9.12 -3.16
C GLU A 603 23.72 -8.28 -4.30
N HIS A 604 22.93 -7.97 -5.32
CA HIS A 604 23.36 -7.23 -6.52
C HIS A 604 22.97 -5.75 -6.50
N HIS A 605 22.42 -5.24 -5.39
CA HIS A 605 22.04 -3.84 -5.20
C HIS A 605 21.03 -3.29 -6.23
N VAL A 606 20.10 -4.12 -6.70
CA VAL A 606 19.06 -3.72 -7.67
C VAL A 606 17.93 -2.95 -6.97
N LYS A 607 17.99 -1.62 -6.97
CA LYS A 607 17.03 -0.78 -6.22
C LYS A 607 15.67 -0.66 -6.94
N LEU A 608 14.74 -1.56 -6.63
CA LEU A 608 13.39 -1.57 -7.23
C LEU A 608 12.57 -0.33 -6.84
N GLU A 609 11.65 0.08 -7.73
CA GLU A 609 10.68 1.13 -7.44
C GLU A 609 9.73 0.71 -6.30
N PRO A 610 9.39 1.59 -5.36
CA PRO A 610 8.53 1.26 -4.23
C PRO A 610 7.12 0.84 -4.60
N ASP A 611 6.51 1.47 -5.62
CA ASP A 611 5.19 1.06 -6.10
C ASP A 611 5.21 -0.40 -6.59
N PHE A 612 6.33 -0.81 -7.18
CA PHE A 612 6.57 -2.17 -7.62
C PHE A 612 6.79 -3.15 -6.45
N ILE A 613 7.57 -2.75 -5.44
CA ILE A 613 7.73 -3.53 -4.20
C ILE A 613 6.39 -3.72 -3.49
N ASN A 614 5.61 -2.66 -3.31
CA ASN A 614 4.30 -2.73 -2.67
C ASN A 614 3.37 -3.67 -3.44
N THR A 615 3.37 -3.58 -4.77
CA THR A 615 2.61 -4.51 -5.63
C THR A 615 3.03 -5.97 -5.43
N ILE A 616 4.35 -6.26 -5.41
CA ILE A 616 4.86 -7.62 -5.14
C ILE A 616 4.46 -8.09 -3.73
N LEU A 617 4.56 -7.22 -2.72
CA LEU A 617 4.16 -7.54 -1.35
C LEU A 617 2.66 -7.83 -1.26
N SER A 618 1.82 -7.08 -1.97
CA SER A 618 0.38 -7.35 -2.03
C SER A 618 0.08 -8.71 -2.70
N ILE A 619 0.78 -9.04 -3.80
CA ILE A 619 0.70 -10.37 -4.43
C ILE A 619 1.10 -11.47 -3.43
N LEU A 620 2.22 -11.29 -2.73
CA LEU A 620 2.73 -12.24 -1.72
C LEU A 620 1.76 -12.46 -0.57
N LEU A 621 1.22 -11.37 -0.03
CA LEU A 621 0.26 -11.43 1.07
C LEU A 621 -1.00 -12.15 0.63
N LEU A 622 -1.54 -11.81 -0.55
CA LEU A 622 -2.73 -12.48 -1.05
C LEU A 622 -2.49 -13.95 -1.36
N GLU A 623 -1.37 -14.30 -1.99
CA GLU A 623 -1.04 -15.70 -2.21
C GLU A 623 -0.87 -16.45 -0.88
N GLY A 624 -0.23 -15.82 0.11
CA GLY A 624 -0.10 -16.36 1.45
C GLY A 624 -1.44 -16.60 2.14
N ILE A 625 -2.41 -15.71 1.94
CA ILE A 625 -3.79 -15.85 2.44
C ILE A 625 -4.52 -16.96 1.68
N GLY A 626 -4.47 -16.92 0.35
CA GLY A 626 -5.14 -17.92 -0.49
C GLY A 626 -4.59 -19.32 -0.26
N ARG A 627 -3.29 -19.50 0.00
CA ARG A 627 -2.72 -20.81 0.37
C ARG A 627 -3.07 -21.29 1.77
N GLN A 628 -3.43 -20.38 2.68
CA GLN A 628 -3.96 -20.78 3.99
C GLN A 628 -5.38 -21.37 3.86
N LEU A 629 -6.15 -20.90 2.88
CA LEU A 629 -7.49 -21.43 2.55
C LEU A 629 -7.37 -22.67 1.65
N ASN A 630 -6.64 -22.54 0.53
CA ASN A 630 -6.43 -23.54 -0.50
C ASN A 630 -4.92 -23.81 -0.71
N PRO A 631 -4.33 -24.84 -0.06
CA PRO A 631 -2.91 -25.16 -0.18
C PRO A 631 -2.41 -25.45 -1.61
N GLU A 632 -3.33 -25.87 -2.50
CA GLU A 632 -3.06 -26.21 -3.90
C GLU A 632 -3.22 -25.02 -4.86
N MET A 633 -3.54 -23.83 -4.34
CA MET A 633 -3.71 -22.63 -5.17
C MET A 633 -2.42 -22.26 -5.92
N ASP A 634 -2.56 -22.01 -7.22
CA ASP A 634 -1.49 -21.56 -8.12
C ASP A 634 -1.84 -20.21 -8.73
N LEU A 635 -1.11 -19.17 -8.29
CA LEU A 635 -1.24 -17.79 -8.77
C LEU A 635 -1.04 -17.67 -10.29
N PHE A 636 -0.06 -18.39 -10.86
CA PHE A 636 0.25 -18.28 -12.29
C PHE A 636 -0.85 -18.89 -13.14
N LYS A 637 -1.35 -20.06 -12.74
CA LYS A 637 -2.46 -20.72 -13.41
C LYS A 637 -3.69 -19.82 -13.49
N SER A 638 -3.99 -19.10 -12.40
CA SER A 638 -5.11 -18.16 -12.34
C SER A 638 -4.88 -16.85 -13.10
N ALA A 639 -3.63 -16.39 -13.21
CA ALA A 639 -3.29 -15.19 -13.97
C ALA A 639 -3.29 -15.38 -15.50
N LEU A 640 -2.95 -16.58 -15.99
CA LEU A 640 -2.81 -16.88 -17.42
C LEU A 640 -4.03 -16.46 -18.29
N PRO A 641 -5.29 -16.76 -17.92
CA PRO A 641 -6.45 -16.33 -18.71
C PRO A 641 -6.58 -14.81 -18.82
N ILE A 642 -6.30 -14.09 -17.72
CA ILE A 642 -6.37 -12.62 -17.68
C ILE A 642 -5.31 -12.03 -18.60
N LEU A 643 -4.09 -12.56 -18.56
CA LEU A 643 -3.00 -12.13 -19.45
C LEU A 643 -3.32 -12.36 -20.93
N ARG A 644 -3.88 -13.52 -21.28
CA ARG A 644 -4.33 -13.80 -22.66
C ARG A 644 -5.36 -12.77 -23.12
N SER A 645 -6.28 -12.37 -22.24
CA SER A 645 -7.27 -11.34 -22.55
C SER A 645 -6.63 -9.96 -22.71
N LEU A 646 -5.67 -9.57 -21.86
CA LEU A 646 -5.00 -8.29 -21.92
C LEU A 646 -4.12 -8.14 -23.15
N GLY A 647 -3.33 -9.15 -23.50
CA GLY A 647 -2.54 -9.16 -24.73
C GLY A 647 -3.42 -9.02 -25.98
N SER A 648 -4.63 -9.56 -25.97
CA SER A 648 -5.60 -9.35 -27.04
C SER A 648 -6.16 -7.91 -27.07
N ILE A 649 -6.45 -7.31 -25.91
CA ILE A 649 -6.98 -5.94 -25.80
C ILE A 649 -5.93 -4.89 -26.20
N GLU A 650 -4.67 -5.08 -25.81
CA GLU A 650 -3.56 -4.20 -26.19
C GLU A 650 -3.27 -4.30 -27.69
N SER A 651 -3.27 -5.51 -28.25
CA SER A 651 -3.13 -5.68 -29.71
C SER A 651 -4.22 -4.97 -30.52
N LEU A 652 -5.45 -4.93 -29.99
CA LEU A 652 -6.58 -4.21 -30.58
C LEU A 652 -6.45 -2.69 -30.42
N ARG A 653 -5.84 -2.20 -29.32
CA ARG A 653 -5.60 -0.77 -29.09
C ARG A 653 -4.45 -0.22 -29.92
N GLU A 654 -3.41 -0.99 -30.16
CA GLU A 654 -2.22 -0.56 -30.92
C GLU A 654 -2.36 -0.76 -32.44
N GLY A 655 -3.46 -1.36 -32.92
CA GLY A 655 -3.64 -1.64 -34.35
C GLY A 655 -2.59 -2.59 -34.92
N VAL A 656 -1.89 -3.33 -34.07
CA VAL A 656 -0.83 -4.27 -34.45
C VAL A 656 -1.45 -5.63 -34.72
N SER A 657 -1.14 -6.19 -35.89
CA SER A 657 -1.60 -7.51 -36.34
C SER A 657 -1.46 -8.57 -35.25
N THR A 658 -2.58 -9.24 -34.97
CA THR A 658 -2.82 -10.30 -33.97
C THR A 658 -1.87 -11.50 -34.05
N HIS A 659 -1.00 -11.56 -35.07
CA HIS A 659 -0.16 -12.72 -35.37
C HIS A 659 1.02 -12.94 -34.42
N LYS A 660 1.57 -11.91 -33.75
CA LYS A 660 2.73 -12.09 -32.85
C LYS A 660 2.36 -12.56 -31.45
N ILE A 661 1.31 -12.00 -30.84
CA ILE A 661 0.92 -12.30 -29.45
C ILE A 661 0.14 -13.62 -29.34
N GLY A 662 -0.71 -13.94 -30.33
CA GLY A 662 -1.43 -15.22 -30.37
C GLY A 662 -0.54 -16.46 -30.51
N SER A 663 0.71 -16.29 -30.99
CA SER A 663 1.68 -17.38 -31.14
C SER A 663 2.43 -17.71 -29.83
N LEU A 664 2.51 -16.77 -28.89
CA LEU A 664 3.22 -16.93 -27.60
C LEU A 664 2.44 -17.75 -26.57
N PHE A 665 1.12 -17.87 -26.73
CA PHE A 665 0.24 -18.57 -25.78
C PHE A 665 -0.32 -19.91 -26.30
N LYS A 666 0.19 -20.41 -27.43
CA LYS A 666 0.05 -21.81 -27.84
C LYS A 666 1.11 -22.65 -27.11
N VAL A 667 0.93 -22.84 -25.81
CA VAL A 667 1.51 -23.95 -25.04
C VAL A 667 0.42 -24.51 -24.16
#